data_AF-A0A6N2M5Z2-F1
#
_entry.id   AF-A0A6N2M5Z2-F1
#
_cell.length_a   1.000
_cell.length_b   1.000
_cell.length_c   1.000
_cell.angle_alpha   90.00
_cell.angle_beta   90.00
_cell.angle_gamma   90.00
#
_symmetry.space_group_name_H-M   'P 1'
#
loop_
_entity.id
_entity.type
_entity.pdbx_description
1 polymer ?
#
loop_
_entity_poly.entity_id
_entity_poly.type
_entity_poly.pdbx_seq_one_letter_code
_entity_poly.pdbx_strand_id
1 'polypeptide(L)'
;MDEKTELRCNIMGRSEFCEMKGDIRIDGNSSTAFIVSSETDILTAENTSWSIRPYARKEALGEKDFARNWSVKPVTSRLDIARCTRNHSVPAILFSAGGYSGNFFHAFTDIIIPLYSTARTFNREVQFLITDRKPWWIAKFKTLFEALSRYEIIDIDDRHDVHCFHSLTIGLKGRNNKELSIDSSTSPYSMKDFRKFLRSWYSLKKITAAKIRDGDKRKPRLLIIPRKRSRSFTNVGEIAQLAESLSYQVIVAEPGPDVSGFAKIINSCDVVMGVHGAGLTNIVFLPENAILIQVVPFGMLEWASRISFEDPAKDMNIRYLDYKIKVEESTLIQQYPADHEVLRDPSAIGKQGWVAFRSIYLDKQNVTLDVERFRPTLTLLARSFSKHEQKKLGYWALLACLFIALSFFINFKPFMGPLSVLNLRLSTGEDEKLHLFDDTDSSLQIAKETINSTSIVNDTGSSHEEAEIMSSALTVNDTDSSHGESEIRDTEIIVNNATSRSQEVVVFKESLAQNMETNDSSNPPQFVNEKDTSMVNNTNSSLPEATDASAGTKNSTVEPPLCTFMGRSDFCEIKGDIRIDGSSYTVFIVSSEIDILAAKNTSWCIRPYARKGDQAAMDAVREWTVKLVAGASHILPQCTQNHSVPVILFSAGGYSGNHFHSFADIIVPLFLTSRPYNGDVQFLITNGLTAWISKFKTLMKALSRYQPISIDYRQDIHCYDSMTVGLIRRTSKELSIDPSNSPYSMKDFRQFLRSSYSLKRTMAIKIGNGSRKRPRLVIISRKRSRAFTNVGEIAGMAKRLGFRVVVAEPDADVSGFAKIINSCDVMMGVHGAGLTNMVFLPEKAVLVQVIPIGGTEWLSKTYFEEPAKDMNI
;
A
#
# COMPACT_ATOMS: atom_id res chain seq x y z
N MET A 1 -41.42 15.09 -21.03
CA MET A 1 -40.06 15.65 -21.03
C MET A 1 -39.24 14.62 -20.33
N ASP A 2 -38.67 13.72 -21.12
CA ASP A 2 -38.46 12.37 -20.64
C ASP A 2 -37.10 12.29 -19.97
N GLU A 3 -37.08 11.73 -18.76
CA GLU A 3 -35.88 11.68 -17.95
C GLU A 3 -34.88 10.73 -18.60
N LYS A 4 -33.78 11.28 -19.13
CA LYS A 4 -32.81 10.51 -19.91
C LYS A 4 -32.23 9.38 -19.06
N THR A 5 -32.42 8.15 -19.53
CA THR A 5 -31.82 6.95 -18.93
C THR A 5 -30.30 7.08 -18.89
N GLU A 6 -29.71 6.85 -17.71
CA GLU A 6 -28.27 6.78 -17.52
C GLU A 6 -27.89 5.51 -16.77
N LEU A 7 -26.90 4.76 -17.27
CA LEU A 7 -26.22 3.67 -16.57
C LEU A 7 -24.71 3.90 -16.68
N ARG A 8 -23.99 3.94 -15.54
CA ARG A 8 -22.54 4.16 -15.49
C ARG A 8 -21.90 3.29 -14.41
N CYS A 9 -21.29 2.17 -14.79
CA CYS A 9 -20.47 1.34 -13.90
C CYS A 9 -19.01 1.83 -13.87
N ASN A 10 -18.41 1.84 -12.68
CA ASN A 10 -17.09 2.42 -12.41
C ASN A 10 -16.30 1.53 -11.45
N ILE A 11 -14.99 1.41 -11.69
CA ILE A 11 -14.02 0.86 -10.75
C ILE A 11 -13.10 2.02 -10.32
N MET A 12 -13.03 2.29 -9.02
CA MET A 12 -12.22 3.37 -8.46
C MET A 12 -11.38 2.83 -7.30
N GLY A 13 -10.07 2.76 -7.50
CA GLY A 13 -9.16 2.18 -6.50
C GLY A 13 -9.54 0.74 -6.17
N ARG A 14 -9.72 0.45 -4.88
CA ARG A 14 -10.16 -0.87 -4.38
C ARG A 14 -11.69 -1.10 -4.41
N SER A 15 -12.49 -0.16 -4.90
CA SER A 15 -13.97 -0.20 -4.88
C SER A 15 -14.59 -0.24 -6.29
N GLU A 16 -15.78 -0.82 -6.38
CA GLU A 16 -16.64 -0.81 -7.58
C GLU A 16 -18.05 -0.30 -7.23
N PHE A 17 -18.67 0.43 -8.16
CA PHE A 17 -20.05 0.91 -8.04
C PHE A 17 -20.66 1.19 -9.42
N CYS A 18 -21.98 1.09 -9.53
CA CYS A 18 -22.73 1.59 -10.69
C CYS A 18 -23.72 2.67 -10.27
N GLU A 19 -23.88 3.71 -11.09
CA GLU A 19 -24.89 4.75 -10.95
C GLU A 19 -25.94 4.62 -12.06
N MET A 20 -27.21 4.79 -11.69
CA MET A 20 -28.38 4.54 -12.54
C MET A 20 -29.41 5.67 -12.39
N LYS A 21 -30.08 6.04 -13.49
CA LYS A 21 -31.27 6.91 -13.54
C LYS A 21 -32.25 6.44 -14.61
N GLY A 22 -33.56 6.45 -14.32
CA GLY A 22 -34.64 5.95 -15.18
C GLY A 22 -35.61 5.04 -14.42
N ASP A 23 -36.45 4.25 -15.11
CA ASP A 23 -37.27 3.19 -14.49
C ASP A 23 -36.36 2.04 -14.03
N ILE A 24 -35.94 2.09 -12.77
CA ILE A 24 -35.05 1.12 -12.13
C ILE A 24 -35.86 0.21 -11.23
N ARG A 25 -35.68 -1.11 -11.36
CA ARG A 25 -36.39 -2.12 -10.56
C ARG A 25 -35.40 -3.05 -9.89
N ILE A 26 -35.55 -3.28 -8.60
CA ILE A 26 -34.60 -4.05 -7.79
C ILE A 26 -35.33 -5.27 -7.26
N ASP A 27 -34.87 -6.45 -7.68
CA ASP A 27 -35.34 -7.74 -7.21
C ASP A 27 -34.32 -8.36 -6.25
N GLY A 28 -34.72 -8.42 -4.98
CA GLY A 28 -33.98 -9.05 -3.89
C GLY A 28 -33.85 -10.57 -4.00
N ASN A 29 -34.72 -11.24 -4.75
CA ASN A 29 -34.68 -12.69 -4.91
C ASN A 29 -33.60 -13.10 -5.92
N SER A 30 -33.60 -12.54 -7.14
CA SER A 30 -32.53 -12.79 -8.14
C SER A 30 -31.23 -12.00 -7.87
N SER A 31 -31.22 -11.05 -6.93
CA SER A 31 -30.10 -10.10 -6.72
C SER A 31 -29.79 -9.30 -8.01
N THR A 32 -30.85 -8.80 -8.67
CA THR A 32 -30.72 -8.03 -9.91
C THR A 32 -31.33 -6.64 -9.77
N ALA A 33 -30.56 -5.62 -10.16
CA ALA A 33 -31.05 -4.27 -10.42
C ALA A 33 -31.23 -4.08 -11.94
N PHE A 34 -32.48 -4.00 -12.38
CA PHE A 34 -32.85 -3.77 -13.78
C PHE A 34 -33.01 -2.28 -14.06
N ILE A 35 -32.81 -1.86 -15.31
CA ILE A 35 -33.11 -0.52 -15.81
C ILE A 35 -33.78 -0.61 -17.18
N VAL A 36 -34.96 0.01 -17.32
CA VAL A 36 -35.68 0.03 -18.60
C VAL A 36 -35.10 1.14 -19.49
N SER A 37 -34.77 0.81 -20.73
CA SER A 37 -34.08 1.68 -21.68
C SER A 37 -34.70 1.58 -23.07
N SER A 38 -34.59 2.63 -23.89
CA SER A 38 -35.07 2.58 -25.27
C SER A 38 -34.18 1.68 -26.13
N GLU A 39 -34.73 1.08 -27.19
CA GLU A 39 -33.97 0.30 -28.17
C GLU A 39 -32.84 1.14 -28.80
N THR A 40 -33.09 2.43 -29.04
CA THR A 40 -32.11 3.40 -29.53
C THR A 40 -30.95 3.67 -28.57
N ASP A 41 -31.18 3.68 -27.25
CA ASP A 41 -30.09 3.80 -26.28
C ASP A 41 -29.29 2.49 -26.18
N ILE A 42 -29.96 1.34 -26.27
CA ILE A 42 -29.34 0.00 -26.21
C ILE A 42 -28.42 -0.28 -27.42
N LEU A 43 -28.68 0.34 -28.57
CA LEU A 43 -27.73 0.34 -29.71
C LEU A 43 -26.42 1.11 -29.43
N THR A 44 -26.33 1.87 -28.34
CA THR A 44 -25.09 2.50 -27.85
C THR A 44 -24.58 1.93 -26.52
N ALA A 45 -25.39 1.09 -25.85
CA ALA A 45 -25.08 0.41 -24.61
C ALA A 45 -25.20 -1.10 -24.84
N GLU A 46 -24.09 -1.70 -25.30
CA GLU A 46 -23.97 -3.14 -25.58
C GLU A 46 -24.63 -3.99 -24.49
N ASN A 47 -25.32 -5.05 -24.89
CA ASN A 47 -26.26 -5.85 -24.10
C ASN A 47 -25.56 -6.67 -22.98
N THR A 48 -24.98 -5.96 -22.02
CA THR A 48 -23.98 -6.44 -21.08
C THR A 48 -24.51 -6.32 -19.66
N SER A 49 -24.69 -7.48 -19.01
CA SER A 49 -25.06 -7.53 -17.60
C SER A 49 -23.82 -7.32 -16.74
N TRP A 50 -23.80 -6.24 -15.95
CA TRP A 50 -22.65 -5.93 -15.10
C TRP A 50 -22.75 -6.70 -13.78
N SER A 51 -21.74 -7.51 -13.46
CA SER A 51 -21.62 -8.20 -12.18
C SER A 51 -20.89 -7.32 -11.16
N ILE A 52 -21.47 -7.13 -9.97
CA ILE A 52 -20.93 -6.28 -8.91
C ILE A 52 -21.12 -6.91 -7.53
N ARG A 53 -20.08 -6.87 -6.68
CA ARG A 53 -20.21 -7.08 -5.24
C ARG A 53 -20.29 -5.70 -4.57
N PRO A 54 -21.42 -5.31 -3.95
CA PRO A 54 -21.63 -3.94 -3.50
C PRO A 54 -20.94 -3.65 -2.14
N TYR A 55 -19.64 -3.93 -2.05
CA TYR A 55 -18.76 -3.83 -0.88
C TYR A 55 -17.43 -3.17 -1.28
N ALA A 56 -16.94 -2.19 -0.50
CA ALA A 56 -15.90 -1.27 -1.01
C ALA A 56 -14.46 -1.83 -1.11
N ARG A 57 -14.22 -3.11 -0.79
CA ARG A 57 -12.90 -3.76 -0.85
C ARG A 57 -12.93 -5.00 -1.76
N LYS A 58 -12.67 -4.80 -3.04
CA LYS A 58 -12.63 -5.85 -4.09
C LYS A 58 -11.46 -6.84 -3.90
N GLU A 59 -10.29 -6.34 -3.51
CA GLU A 59 -9.02 -7.08 -3.50
C GLU A 59 -8.95 -8.24 -2.46
N ALA A 60 -9.77 -8.21 -1.42
CA ALA A 60 -9.67 -9.16 -0.28
C ALA A 60 -10.66 -10.33 -0.36
N LEU A 61 -11.21 -10.62 -1.54
CA LEU A 61 -12.27 -11.61 -1.74
C LEU A 61 -11.80 -12.80 -2.61
N GLY A 62 -10.66 -13.39 -2.21
CA GLY A 62 -10.07 -14.56 -2.85
C GLY A 62 -10.76 -15.89 -2.49
N GLU A 63 -11.58 -15.91 -1.43
CA GLU A 63 -12.47 -17.01 -1.09
C GLU A 63 -13.92 -16.68 -1.46
N LYS A 64 -14.76 -17.72 -1.53
CA LYS A 64 -16.20 -17.58 -1.77
C LYS A 64 -16.93 -17.01 -0.54
N ASP A 65 -18.19 -16.64 -0.73
CA ASP A 65 -19.21 -16.52 0.33
C ASP A 65 -19.05 -15.40 1.38
N PHE A 66 -18.28 -14.35 1.10
CA PHE A 66 -18.19 -13.18 1.99
C PHE A 66 -19.21 -12.06 1.74
N ALA A 67 -19.63 -11.79 0.49
CA ALA A 67 -20.63 -10.76 0.18
C ALA A 67 -21.43 -11.15 -1.08
N ARG A 68 -22.74 -10.95 -1.06
CA ARG A 68 -23.66 -11.31 -2.15
C ARG A 68 -23.27 -10.60 -3.45
N ASN A 69 -23.19 -11.36 -4.54
CA ASN A 69 -22.96 -10.82 -5.87
C ASN A 69 -24.29 -10.39 -6.50
N TRP A 70 -24.30 -9.23 -7.15
CA TRP A 70 -25.46 -8.63 -7.78
C TRP A 70 -25.24 -8.43 -9.27
N SER A 71 -26.33 -8.47 -10.05
CA SER A 71 -26.33 -8.10 -11.47
C SER A 71 -26.98 -6.74 -11.69
N VAL A 72 -26.43 -5.93 -12.59
CA VAL A 72 -27.11 -4.78 -13.17
C VAL A 72 -27.45 -5.10 -14.64
N LYS A 73 -28.71 -4.92 -15.05
CA LYS A 73 -29.19 -5.34 -16.39
C LYS A 73 -30.04 -4.26 -17.07
N PRO A 74 -29.66 -3.73 -18.25
CA PRO A 74 -30.60 -3.01 -19.09
C PRO A 74 -31.66 -3.97 -19.65
N VAL A 75 -32.88 -3.48 -19.92
CA VAL A 75 -33.92 -4.18 -20.68
C VAL A 75 -34.63 -3.24 -21.66
N THR A 76 -35.18 -3.81 -22.73
CA THR A 76 -36.06 -3.11 -23.69
C THR A 76 -37.50 -3.00 -23.16
N SER A 77 -38.05 -4.05 -22.54
CA SER A 77 -39.48 -4.13 -22.22
C SER A 77 -39.78 -4.14 -20.72
N ARG A 78 -40.86 -3.41 -20.35
CA ARG A 78 -41.45 -3.44 -19.01
C ARG A 78 -42.13 -4.76 -18.65
N LEU A 79 -42.31 -5.66 -19.63
CA LEU A 79 -42.93 -6.99 -19.49
C LEU A 79 -41.91 -8.06 -19.05
N ASP A 80 -40.62 -7.85 -19.32
CA ASP A 80 -39.54 -8.82 -19.06
C ASP A 80 -39.06 -8.80 -17.60
N ILE A 81 -39.59 -7.87 -16.80
CA ILE A 81 -39.31 -7.72 -15.37
C ILE A 81 -40.65 -7.74 -14.61
N ALA A 82 -40.62 -8.30 -13.40
CA ALA A 82 -41.69 -8.17 -12.42
C ALA A 82 -42.16 -6.70 -12.24
N ARG A 83 -43.44 -6.55 -11.89
CA ARG A 83 -44.05 -5.25 -11.62
C ARG A 83 -43.59 -4.72 -10.27
N CYS A 84 -43.47 -3.40 -10.16
CA CYS A 84 -43.18 -2.70 -8.92
C CYS A 84 -44.24 -3.02 -7.85
N THR A 85 -43.81 -3.56 -6.71
CA THR A 85 -44.67 -3.72 -5.53
C THR A 85 -44.52 -2.52 -4.59
N ARG A 86 -43.32 -1.93 -4.54
CA ARG A 86 -43.01 -0.68 -3.83
C ARG A 86 -42.43 0.34 -4.80
N ASN A 87 -43.00 1.55 -4.82
CA ASN A 87 -42.48 2.67 -5.59
C ASN A 87 -41.88 3.72 -4.63
N HIS A 88 -40.71 4.24 -4.98
CA HIS A 88 -39.96 5.19 -4.17
C HIS A 88 -39.61 6.45 -4.97
N SER A 89 -39.84 7.62 -4.38
CA SER A 89 -39.65 8.94 -5.00
C SER A 89 -38.28 9.57 -4.73
N VAL A 90 -37.39 8.90 -3.99
CA VAL A 90 -36.04 9.36 -3.66
C VAL A 90 -34.97 8.42 -4.23
N PRO A 91 -33.73 8.91 -4.48
CA PRO A 91 -32.61 8.05 -4.85
C PRO A 91 -32.34 6.94 -3.83
N ALA A 92 -31.73 5.84 -4.27
CA ALA A 92 -31.29 4.74 -3.39
C ALA A 92 -29.78 4.52 -3.42
N ILE A 93 -29.22 3.99 -2.31
CA ILE A 93 -27.90 3.36 -2.27
C ILE A 93 -28.05 1.91 -1.78
N LEU A 94 -27.59 0.96 -2.60
CA LEU A 94 -27.53 -0.47 -2.31
C LEU A 94 -26.11 -0.89 -1.95
N PHE A 95 -25.91 -1.39 -0.72
CA PHE A 95 -24.62 -1.86 -0.24
C PHE A 95 -24.71 -3.13 0.63
N SER A 96 -23.62 -3.88 0.69
CA SER A 96 -23.48 -5.08 1.50
C SER A 96 -23.04 -4.75 2.94
N ALA A 97 -23.74 -5.31 3.92
CA ALA A 97 -23.28 -5.41 5.31
C ALA A 97 -22.48 -6.70 5.58
N GLY A 98 -22.11 -7.41 4.51
CA GLY A 98 -21.30 -8.63 4.48
C GLY A 98 -19.83 -8.37 4.77
N GLY A 99 -18.97 -9.22 4.21
CA GLY A 99 -17.52 -9.16 4.31
C GLY A 99 -17.03 -9.07 5.76
N TYR A 100 -15.94 -8.33 5.94
CA TYR A 100 -15.27 -8.14 7.22
C TYR A 100 -15.98 -7.13 8.15
N SER A 101 -17.21 -6.71 7.86
CA SER A 101 -17.96 -5.69 8.63
C SER A 101 -18.09 -5.96 10.12
N GLY A 102 -17.97 -7.22 10.56
CA GLY A 102 -17.95 -7.60 11.97
C GLY A 102 -16.72 -7.10 12.73
N ASN A 103 -15.62 -6.83 12.02
CA ASN A 103 -14.43 -6.17 12.54
C ASN A 103 -14.64 -4.65 12.47
N PHE A 104 -14.54 -3.96 13.62
CA PHE A 104 -14.81 -2.53 13.76
C PHE A 104 -13.90 -1.64 12.89
N PHE A 105 -12.70 -2.11 12.51
CA PHE A 105 -11.84 -1.41 11.53
C PHE A 105 -12.49 -1.43 10.14
N HIS A 106 -12.79 -2.61 9.63
CA HIS A 106 -13.42 -2.80 8.31
C HIS A 106 -14.83 -2.20 8.24
N ALA A 107 -15.60 -2.20 9.34
CA ALA A 107 -16.85 -1.46 9.42
C ALA A 107 -16.66 0.02 9.03
N PHE A 108 -15.58 0.66 9.48
CA PHE A 108 -15.24 2.03 9.07
C PHE A 108 -14.60 2.11 7.69
N THR A 109 -13.58 1.29 7.39
CA THR A 109 -12.77 1.45 6.17
C THR A 109 -13.43 0.88 4.91
N ASP A 110 -14.33 -0.10 5.03
CA ASP A 110 -14.99 -0.77 3.89
C ASP A 110 -16.47 -0.39 3.74
N ILE A 111 -17.12 0.17 4.77
CA ILE A 111 -18.53 0.59 4.70
C ILE A 111 -18.74 2.04 5.13
N ILE A 112 -18.56 2.43 6.39
CA ILE A 112 -19.02 3.74 6.88
C ILE A 112 -18.35 4.94 6.17
N ILE A 113 -17.04 4.91 5.91
CA ILE A 113 -16.34 6.01 5.22
C ILE A 113 -16.72 6.07 3.72
N PRO A 114 -16.72 4.96 2.95
CA PRO A 114 -17.28 4.92 1.60
C PRO A 114 -18.76 5.33 1.54
N LEU A 115 -19.60 4.88 2.49
CA LEU A 115 -21.02 5.22 2.57
C LEU A 115 -21.25 6.69 2.89
N TYR A 116 -20.50 7.30 3.82
CA TYR A 116 -20.51 8.75 4.02
C TYR A 116 -20.18 9.47 2.71
N SER A 117 -19.11 9.06 2.03
CA SER A 117 -18.65 9.68 0.78
C SER A 117 -19.64 9.51 -0.38
N THR A 118 -20.50 8.48 -0.33
CA THR A 118 -21.53 8.18 -1.34
C THR A 118 -22.87 8.85 -1.02
N ALA A 119 -23.30 8.83 0.24
CA ALA A 119 -24.61 9.34 0.68
C ALA A 119 -24.61 10.86 0.91
N ARG A 120 -23.46 11.49 1.20
CA ARG A 120 -23.40 12.90 1.59
C ARG A 120 -23.84 13.86 0.48
N THR A 121 -23.74 13.47 -0.79
CA THR A 121 -24.24 14.25 -1.95
C THR A 121 -25.77 14.39 -1.96
N PHE A 122 -26.49 13.44 -1.37
CA PHE A 122 -27.96 13.45 -1.29
C PHE A 122 -28.50 14.17 -0.04
N ASN A 123 -27.62 14.61 0.86
CA ASN A 123 -27.96 15.37 2.08
C ASN A 123 -29.10 14.76 2.94
N ARG A 124 -29.14 13.42 3.07
CA ARG A 124 -30.16 12.59 3.74
C ARG A 124 -31.42 12.25 2.92
N GLU A 125 -31.59 12.81 1.72
CA GLU A 125 -32.64 12.41 0.77
C GLU A 125 -32.22 11.17 -0.04
N VAL A 126 -31.95 10.06 0.66
CA VAL A 126 -31.52 8.80 0.02
C VAL A 126 -32.00 7.59 0.81
N GLN A 127 -32.62 6.64 0.12
CA GLN A 127 -33.04 5.36 0.66
C GLN A 127 -31.84 4.41 0.80
N PHE A 128 -31.71 3.70 1.92
CA PHE A 128 -30.72 2.63 2.05
C PHE A 128 -31.37 1.27 1.82
N LEU A 129 -30.74 0.50 0.94
CA LEU A 129 -31.02 -0.91 0.67
C LEU A 129 -29.80 -1.70 1.13
N ILE A 130 -29.98 -2.68 2.02
CA ILE A 130 -28.86 -3.45 2.56
C ILE A 130 -29.05 -4.93 2.27
N THR A 131 -28.04 -5.51 1.63
CA THR A 131 -27.86 -6.96 1.41
C THR A 131 -26.80 -7.50 2.38
N ASP A 132 -26.74 -8.81 2.59
CA ASP A 132 -25.96 -9.47 3.64
C ASP A 132 -26.23 -8.89 5.04
N ARG A 133 -27.48 -8.51 5.32
CA ARG A 133 -27.86 -7.67 6.47
C ARG A 133 -27.61 -8.39 7.79
N LYS A 134 -26.94 -7.68 8.71
CA LYS A 134 -26.65 -8.16 10.07
C LYS A 134 -27.39 -7.26 11.08
N PRO A 135 -28.57 -7.65 11.63
CA PRO A 135 -29.42 -6.77 12.44
C PRO A 135 -28.70 -6.12 13.64
N TRP A 136 -27.83 -6.87 14.33
CA TRP A 136 -27.02 -6.36 15.44
C TRP A 136 -26.02 -5.26 15.00
N TRP A 137 -25.52 -5.34 13.77
CA TRP A 137 -24.57 -4.39 13.18
C TRP A 137 -25.30 -3.10 12.75
N ILE A 138 -26.52 -3.25 12.22
CA ILE A 138 -27.43 -2.14 11.95
C ILE A 138 -27.77 -1.39 13.24
N ALA A 139 -28.14 -2.11 14.31
CA ALA A 139 -28.41 -1.52 15.61
C ALA A 139 -27.17 -0.78 16.18
N LYS A 140 -25.98 -1.39 16.09
CA LYS A 140 -24.71 -0.81 16.54
C LYS A 140 -24.37 0.53 15.85
N PHE A 141 -24.74 0.68 14.58
CA PHE A 141 -24.46 1.89 13.79
C PHE A 141 -25.71 2.74 13.48
N LYS A 142 -26.84 2.50 14.17
CA LYS A 142 -28.13 3.19 13.97
C LYS A 142 -27.99 4.72 13.80
N THR A 143 -27.30 5.38 14.73
CA THR A 143 -27.06 6.84 14.70
C THR A 143 -26.38 7.34 13.43
N LEU A 144 -25.55 6.52 12.76
CA LEU A 144 -24.92 6.89 11.49
C LEU A 144 -25.86 6.74 10.30
N PHE A 145 -26.74 5.74 10.30
CA PHE A 145 -27.75 5.61 9.25
C PHE A 145 -28.79 6.73 9.33
N GLU A 146 -29.28 7.03 10.54
CA GLU A 146 -30.14 8.19 10.82
C GLU A 146 -29.47 9.54 10.48
N ALA A 147 -28.14 9.60 10.54
CA ALA A 147 -27.36 10.78 10.18
C ALA A 147 -27.12 10.93 8.66
N LEU A 148 -27.11 9.81 7.91
CA LEU A 148 -26.84 9.78 6.46
C LEU A 148 -28.11 9.66 5.61
N SER A 149 -29.23 9.21 6.18
CA SER A 149 -30.56 9.12 5.57
C SER A 149 -31.64 9.59 6.58
N ARG A 150 -32.80 10.02 6.07
CA ARG A 150 -34.02 10.22 6.89
C ARG A 150 -35.00 9.03 6.82
N TYR A 151 -34.69 7.99 6.05
CA TYR A 151 -35.58 6.88 5.73
C TYR A 151 -35.18 5.61 6.50
N GLU A 152 -36.15 4.71 6.73
CA GLU A 152 -35.86 3.42 7.35
C GLU A 152 -35.05 2.52 6.41
N ILE A 153 -34.20 1.65 6.98
CA ILE A 153 -33.33 0.76 6.21
C ILE A 153 -34.14 -0.42 5.69
N ILE A 154 -34.20 -0.56 4.36
CA ILE A 154 -34.82 -1.70 3.70
C ILE A 154 -33.83 -2.87 3.68
N ASP A 155 -34.33 -4.03 4.09
CA ASP A 155 -33.66 -5.32 3.96
C ASP A 155 -33.95 -5.88 2.56
N ILE A 156 -33.00 -5.76 1.63
CA ILE A 156 -33.26 -6.16 0.24
C ILE A 156 -33.13 -7.69 0.05
N ASP A 157 -32.72 -8.43 1.08
CA ASP A 157 -32.71 -9.89 1.05
C ASP A 157 -34.04 -10.50 1.55
N ASP A 158 -34.99 -9.68 2.03
CA ASP A 158 -36.35 -10.08 2.40
C ASP A 158 -37.24 -10.17 1.14
N ARG A 159 -37.62 -11.39 0.76
CA ARG A 159 -37.82 -11.79 -0.65
C ARG A 159 -39.22 -11.52 -1.21
N HIS A 160 -39.89 -10.49 -0.72
CA HIS A 160 -41.33 -10.29 -0.94
C HIS A 160 -41.66 -9.11 -1.85
N ASP A 161 -40.77 -8.13 -1.97
CA ASP A 161 -41.03 -6.87 -2.67
C ASP A 161 -40.04 -6.59 -3.80
N VAL A 162 -40.55 -6.10 -4.94
CA VAL A 162 -39.77 -5.52 -6.04
C VAL A 162 -39.82 -4.01 -5.90
N HIS A 163 -38.68 -3.43 -5.55
CA HIS A 163 -38.56 -2.02 -5.23
C HIS A 163 -38.18 -1.21 -6.48
N CYS A 164 -38.96 -0.18 -6.79
CA CYS A 164 -38.76 0.68 -7.95
C CYS A 164 -38.34 2.10 -7.57
N PHE A 165 -37.35 2.62 -8.29
CA PHE A 165 -36.66 3.89 -8.03
C PHE A 165 -36.44 4.66 -9.32
N HIS A 166 -36.26 5.99 -9.22
CA HIS A 166 -35.85 6.84 -10.34
C HIS A 166 -34.32 7.04 -10.42
N SER A 167 -33.60 6.78 -9.31
CA SER A 167 -32.13 6.74 -9.30
C SER A 167 -31.60 5.76 -8.25
N LEU A 168 -30.51 5.06 -8.59
CA LEU A 168 -29.83 4.08 -7.74
C LEU A 168 -28.31 4.25 -7.85
N THR A 169 -27.59 4.13 -6.73
CA THR A 169 -26.18 3.72 -6.71
C THR A 169 -26.08 2.33 -6.09
N ILE A 170 -25.48 1.37 -6.80
CA ILE A 170 -25.15 0.05 -6.27
C ILE A 170 -23.64 -0.03 -6.04
N GLY A 171 -23.22 -0.46 -4.85
CA GLY A 171 -21.83 -0.34 -4.38
C GLY A 171 -21.53 1.03 -3.75
N LEU A 172 -20.27 1.22 -3.34
CA LEU A 172 -19.84 2.39 -2.55
C LEU A 172 -18.60 3.06 -3.15
N LYS A 173 -18.59 4.40 -3.16
CA LYS A 173 -17.59 5.25 -3.83
C LYS A 173 -16.30 5.42 -2.99
N GLY A 174 -15.58 4.33 -2.74
CA GLY A 174 -14.28 4.35 -2.05
C GLY A 174 -13.14 4.84 -2.93
N ARG A 175 -13.02 6.17 -3.12
CA ARG A 175 -12.10 6.81 -4.09
C ARG A 175 -10.59 6.75 -3.75
N ASN A 176 -10.13 5.82 -2.91
CA ASN A 176 -8.71 5.72 -2.53
C ASN A 176 -8.27 4.28 -2.17
N ASN A 177 -6.94 4.09 -2.13
CA ASN A 177 -6.28 2.88 -1.63
C ASN A 177 -5.66 3.11 -0.24
N LYS A 178 -6.13 4.12 0.52
CA LYS A 178 -5.76 4.35 1.92
C LYS A 178 -6.77 3.65 2.84
N GLU A 179 -6.30 3.05 3.92
CA GLU A 179 -7.18 2.68 5.03
C GLU A 179 -7.61 3.91 5.82
N LEU A 180 -8.78 3.84 6.47
CA LEU A 180 -9.29 4.79 7.47
C LEU A 180 -9.17 6.28 7.09
N SER A 181 -9.23 6.60 5.80
CA SER A 181 -8.97 7.93 5.25
C SER A 181 -9.87 8.23 4.04
N ILE A 182 -10.04 9.51 3.73
CA ILE A 182 -10.70 10.03 2.52
C ILE A 182 -9.66 10.90 1.81
N ASP A 183 -9.40 10.59 0.54
CA ASP A 183 -8.44 11.36 -0.26
C ASP A 183 -9.11 12.61 -0.84
N SER A 184 -8.74 13.78 -0.34
CA SER A 184 -9.29 15.07 -0.77
C SER A 184 -8.81 15.53 -2.15
N SER A 185 -7.94 14.78 -2.83
CA SER A 185 -7.62 15.01 -4.25
C SER A 185 -8.61 14.34 -5.19
N THR A 186 -9.30 13.28 -4.74
CA THR A 186 -10.31 12.55 -5.52
C THR A 186 -11.73 12.73 -4.99
N SER A 187 -11.90 13.19 -3.75
CA SER A 187 -13.18 13.40 -3.06
C SER A 187 -13.45 14.87 -2.74
N PRO A 188 -14.70 15.37 -2.87
CA PRO A 188 -15.09 16.70 -2.40
C PRO A 188 -15.19 16.81 -0.86
N TYR A 189 -14.94 15.72 -0.14
CA TYR A 189 -14.94 15.65 1.32
C TYR A 189 -13.59 15.18 1.85
N SER A 190 -13.21 15.62 3.04
CA SER A 190 -12.00 15.18 3.75
C SER A 190 -12.32 14.40 5.02
N MET A 191 -11.30 13.78 5.64
CA MET A 191 -11.44 13.22 6.99
C MET A 191 -11.82 14.28 8.04
N LYS A 192 -11.50 15.56 7.82
CA LYS A 192 -11.94 16.64 8.71
C LYS A 192 -13.46 16.86 8.63
N ASP A 193 -14.04 16.73 7.44
CA ASP A 193 -15.48 16.85 7.22
C ASP A 193 -16.24 15.64 7.77
N PHE A 194 -15.68 14.44 7.60
CA PHE A 194 -16.20 13.22 8.21
C PHE A 194 -16.18 13.32 9.75
N ARG A 195 -15.06 13.74 10.37
CA ARG A 195 -14.98 13.95 11.83
C ARG A 195 -15.90 15.07 12.31
N LYS A 196 -16.10 16.15 11.55
CA LYS A 196 -17.08 17.21 11.82
C LYS A 196 -18.51 16.66 11.82
N PHE A 197 -18.83 15.78 10.86
CA PHE A 197 -20.11 15.08 10.78
C PHE A 197 -20.34 14.14 11.96
N LEU A 198 -19.38 13.25 12.28
CA LEU A 198 -19.43 12.37 13.46
C LEU A 198 -19.64 13.17 14.75
N ARG A 199 -18.92 14.28 14.90
CA ARG A 199 -19.03 15.19 16.06
C ARG A 199 -20.43 15.77 16.24
N SER A 200 -21.11 16.11 15.14
CA SER A 200 -22.48 16.63 15.19
C SER A 200 -23.47 15.58 15.69
N TRP A 201 -23.41 14.36 15.13
CA TRP A 201 -24.43 13.33 15.36
C TRP A 201 -24.22 12.51 16.64
N TYR A 202 -22.99 12.39 17.14
CA TYR A 202 -22.72 11.82 18.47
C TYR A 202 -22.68 12.87 19.60
N SER A 203 -23.02 14.13 19.31
CA SER A 203 -23.03 15.26 20.27
C SER A 203 -21.70 15.46 21.00
N LEU A 204 -20.59 15.37 20.27
CA LEU A 204 -19.23 15.36 20.81
C LEU A 204 -18.75 16.79 21.12
N LYS A 205 -18.63 17.10 22.41
CA LYS A 205 -18.42 18.49 22.90
C LYS A 205 -17.00 19.03 22.70
N LYS A 206 -15.97 18.17 22.64
CA LYS A 206 -14.57 18.59 22.59
C LYS A 206 -14.08 18.69 21.14
N ILE A 207 -13.66 19.90 20.75
CA ILE A 207 -13.19 20.19 19.38
C ILE A 207 -11.68 19.99 19.27
N THR A 208 -10.91 20.47 20.25
CA THR A 208 -9.44 20.41 20.31
C THR A 208 -8.96 19.75 21.60
N ALA A 209 -7.80 19.08 21.54
CA ALA A 209 -7.09 18.62 22.72
C ALA A 209 -6.66 19.79 23.60
N ALA A 210 -6.47 19.54 24.89
CA ALA A 210 -6.10 20.52 25.88
C ALA A 210 -4.80 21.24 25.52
N LYS A 211 -4.71 22.52 25.87
CA LYS A 211 -3.48 23.31 25.90
C LYS A 211 -3.37 23.87 27.31
N ILE A 212 -2.58 23.18 28.14
CA ILE A 212 -2.49 23.45 29.57
C ILE A 212 -1.62 24.70 29.75
N ARG A 213 -2.15 25.68 30.48
CA ARG A 213 -1.40 26.88 30.85
C ARG A 213 -0.61 26.58 32.11
N ASP A 214 0.54 27.22 32.25
CA ASP A 214 1.40 27.00 33.42
C ASP A 214 0.68 27.56 34.67
N GLY A 215 0.57 26.76 35.72
CA GLY A 215 -0.29 27.01 36.89
C GLY A 215 -1.73 26.47 36.81
N ASP A 216 -2.18 25.97 35.66
CA ASP A 216 -3.47 25.26 35.54
C ASP A 216 -3.39 23.87 36.20
N LYS A 217 -4.31 23.58 37.14
CA LYS A 217 -4.39 22.29 37.85
C LYS A 217 -4.98 21.16 37.00
N ARG A 218 -5.42 21.45 35.77
CA ARG A 218 -6.10 20.50 34.88
C ARG A 218 -5.13 19.48 34.26
N LYS A 219 -5.25 18.22 34.64
CA LYS A 219 -4.52 17.08 34.05
C LYS A 219 -5.00 16.74 32.62
N PRO A 220 -4.12 16.33 31.69
CA PRO A 220 -4.52 15.79 30.39
C PRO A 220 -5.16 14.40 30.55
N ARG A 221 -6.20 14.08 29.76
CA ARG A 221 -6.92 12.80 29.87
C ARG A 221 -6.34 11.73 28.96
N LEU A 222 -5.89 10.61 29.54
CA LEU A 222 -5.42 9.42 28.83
C LEU A 222 -6.49 8.33 28.90
N LEU A 223 -6.97 7.84 27.75
CA LEU A 223 -7.66 6.55 27.68
C LEU A 223 -6.65 5.44 27.36
N ILE A 224 -6.60 4.41 28.18
CA ILE A 224 -5.98 3.12 27.87
C ILE A 224 -7.09 2.17 27.40
N ILE A 225 -6.90 1.57 26.22
CA ILE A 225 -7.77 0.52 25.68
C ILE A 225 -7.09 -0.83 26.00
N PRO A 226 -7.56 -1.58 27.02
CA PRO A 226 -6.85 -2.76 27.54
C PRO A 226 -6.91 -3.96 26.59
N ARG A 227 -8.07 -4.13 25.94
CA ARG A 227 -8.54 -5.32 25.21
C ARG A 227 -8.70 -6.57 26.10
N LYS A 228 -9.67 -7.43 25.76
CA LYS A 228 -9.99 -8.67 26.52
C LYS A 228 -9.82 -9.98 25.74
N ARG A 229 -9.38 -9.93 24.47
CA ARG A 229 -9.22 -11.11 23.60
C ARG A 229 -7.74 -11.24 23.19
N SER A 230 -7.42 -11.16 21.90
CA SER A 230 -6.02 -11.12 21.44
C SER A 230 -5.40 -9.71 21.55
N ARG A 231 -4.07 -9.63 21.60
CA ARG A 231 -3.27 -8.40 21.76
C ARG A 231 -3.77 -7.53 22.92
N SER A 232 -4.03 -8.17 24.05
CA SER A 232 -4.42 -7.53 25.30
C SER A 232 -3.18 -7.10 26.08
N PHE A 233 -3.29 -5.99 26.82
CA PHE A 233 -2.30 -5.64 27.84
C PHE A 233 -2.48 -6.55 29.06
N THR A 234 -1.40 -7.12 29.59
CA THR A 234 -1.43 -7.96 30.80
C THR A 234 -1.32 -7.12 32.08
N ASN A 235 -0.50 -6.07 32.08
CA ASN A 235 -0.17 -5.24 33.24
C ASN A 235 -0.83 -3.84 33.21
N VAL A 236 -2.11 -3.77 32.81
CA VAL A 236 -2.87 -2.50 32.67
C VAL A 236 -2.82 -1.61 33.92
N GLY A 237 -2.80 -2.22 35.12
CA GLY A 237 -2.72 -1.49 36.39
C GLY A 237 -1.42 -0.69 36.54
N GLU A 238 -0.27 -1.29 36.21
CA GLU A 238 1.03 -0.62 36.25
C GLU A 238 1.11 0.52 35.23
N ILE A 239 0.59 0.31 34.01
CA ILE A 239 0.54 1.33 32.96
C ILE A 239 -0.34 2.52 33.41
N ALA A 240 -1.45 2.25 34.11
CA ALA A 240 -2.31 3.29 34.68
C ALA A 240 -1.62 4.05 35.81
N GLN A 241 -1.03 3.36 36.79
CA GLN A 241 -0.29 3.97 37.91
C GLN A 241 0.89 4.84 37.42
N LEU A 242 1.65 4.35 36.43
CA LEU A 242 2.68 5.12 35.74
C LEU A 242 2.11 6.43 35.20
N ALA A 243 1.01 6.36 34.44
CA ALA A 243 0.39 7.53 33.84
C ALA A 243 -0.16 8.52 34.89
N GLU A 244 -0.75 8.04 35.98
CA GLU A 244 -1.23 8.89 37.07
C GLU A 244 -0.08 9.60 37.80
N SER A 245 1.05 8.90 38.02
CA SER A 245 2.29 9.49 38.56
C SER A 245 2.85 10.59 37.65
N LEU A 246 2.73 10.42 36.33
CA LEU A 246 3.07 11.41 35.31
C LEU A 246 1.96 12.46 35.09
N SER A 247 1.07 12.62 36.06
CA SER A 247 0.01 13.63 36.12
C SER A 247 -1.02 13.58 34.98
N TYR A 248 -1.28 12.41 34.39
CA TYR A 248 -2.50 12.20 33.59
C TYR A 248 -3.73 12.01 34.49
N GLN A 249 -4.93 12.30 33.93
CA GLN A 249 -6.18 11.70 34.38
C GLN A 249 -6.41 10.45 33.54
N VAL A 250 -6.29 9.26 34.13
CA VAL A 250 -6.41 7.99 33.40
C VAL A 250 -7.86 7.52 33.35
N ILE A 251 -8.20 6.84 32.24
CA ILE A 251 -9.43 6.10 32.03
C ILE A 251 -9.01 4.76 31.41
N VAL A 252 -9.57 3.66 31.89
CA VAL A 252 -9.38 2.32 31.29
C VAL A 252 -10.74 1.85 30.75
N ALA A 253 -10.89 1.74 29.43
CA ALA A 253 -12.14 1.29 28.82
C ALA A 253 -11.95 0.65 27.44
N GLU A 254 -12.74 -0.39 27.14
CA GLU A 254 -12.73 -1.13 25.88
C GLU A 254 -13.98 -0.77 25.03
N PRO A 255 -13.88 -0.66 23.69
CA PRO A 255 -15.04 -0.35 22.83
C PRO A 255 -16.11 -1.45 22.86
N GLY A 256 -17.33 -1.09 23.27
CA GLY A 256 -18.47 -2.00 23.39
C GLY A 256 -19.40 -2.04 22.15
N PRO A 257 -20.66 -2.49 22.33
CA PRO A 257 -21.72 -2.31 21.33
C PRO A 257 -22.20 -0.85 21.26
N ASP A 258 -22.24 -0.13 22.39
CA ASP A 258 -22.59 1.30 22.42
C ASP A 258 -21.46 2.18 21.86
N VAL A 259 -21.57 2.51 20.57
CA VAL A 259 -20.68 3.45 19.90
C VAL A 259 -20.90 4.89 20.40
N SER A 260 -22.10 5.25 20.88
CA SER A 260 -22.46 6.61 21.26
C SER A 260 -21.84 7.02 22.61
N GLY A 261 -21.95 6.18 23.64
CA GLY A 261 -21.26 6.36 24.91
C GLY A 261 -19.74 6.28 24.74
N PHE A 262 -19.23 5.30 23.98
CA PHE A 262 -17.79 5.16 23.79
C PHE A 262 -17.17 6.32 22.97
N ALA A 263 -17.87 6.84 21.96
CA ALA A 263 -17.45 8.05 21.24
C ALA A 263 -17.34 9.28 22.17
N LYS A 264 -18.25 9.41 23.15
CA LYS A 264 -18.19 10.50 24.16
C LYS A 264 -17.01 10.31 25.12
N ILE A 265 -16.69 9.07 25.52
CA ILE A 265 -15.48 8.76 26.31
C ILE A 265 -14.22 9.14 25.52
N ILE A 266 -14.06 8.65 24.29
CA ILE A 266 -12.92 8.96 23.41
C ILE A 266 -12.78 10.47 23.20
N ASN A 267 -13.88 11.15 22.85
CA ASN A 267 -13.87 12.59 22.60
C ASN A 267 -13.47 13.41 23.83
N SER A 268 -13.74 12.92 25.04
CA SER A 268 -13.32 13.60 26.27
C SER A 268 -11.80 13.64 26.46
N CYS A 269 -11.06 12.72 25.84
CA CYS A 269 -9.64 12.50 26.08
C CYS A 269 -8.71 13.42 25.27
N ASP A 270 -7.44 13.43 25.67
CA ASP A 270 -6.33 14.15 25.03
C ASP A 270 -5.31 13.17 24.42
N VAL A 271 -5.23 11.97 25.01
CA VAL A 271 -4.43 10.84 24.54
C VAL A 271 -5.29 9.58 24.51
N VAL A 272 -5.12 8.74 23.49
CA VAL A 272 -5.59 7.35 23.44
C VAL A 272 -4.40 6.44 23.26
N MET A 273 -4.33 5.37 24.06
CA MET A 273 -3.28 4.36 24.01
C MET A 273 -3.90 2.96 23.86
N GLY A 274 -3.30 2.11 23.04
CA GLY A 274 -3.73 0.73 22.89
C GLY A 274 -2.84 -0.09 21.96
N VAL A 275 -2.91 -1.42 22.09
CA VAL A 275 -2.18 -2.35 21.23
C VAL A 275 -2.85 -2.47 19.86
N HIS A 276 -2.04 -2.48 18.78
CA HIS A 276 -2.46 -2.53 17.37
C HIS A 276 -3.71 -3.40 17.13
N GLY A 277 -4.79 -2.78 16.63
CA GLY A 277 -5.96 -3.50 16.14
C GLY A 277 -7.23 -2.67 16.14
N ALA A 278 -8.36 -3.33 15.84
CA ALA A 278 -9.64 -2.70 15.55
C ALA A 278 -10.19 -1.75 16.62
N GLY A 279 -9.78 -1.91 17.89
CA GLY A 279 -10.16 -0.99 18.96
C GLY A 279 -9.64 0.45 18.75
N LEU A 280 -8.47 0.60 18.10
CA LEU A 280 -7.88 1.91 17.80
C LEU A 280 -8.64 2.70 16.73
N THR A 281 -9.51 2.07 15.93
CA THR A 281 -10.36 2.76 14.92
C THR A 281 -11.20 3.89 15.53
N ASN A 282 -11.51 3.81 16.83
CA ASN A 282 -12.25 4.84 17.57
C ASN A 282 -11.57 6.22 17.59
N ILE A 283 -10.29 6.35 17.19
CA ILE A 283 -9.60 7.64 17.05
C ILE A 283 -10.35 8.68 16.19
N VAL A 284 -11.24 8.24 15.29
CA VAL A 284 -12.13 9.13 14.54
C VAL A 284 -12.92 10.09 15.46
N PHE A 285 -13.26 9.66 16.68
CA PHE A 285 -14.03 10.43 17.67
C PHE A 285 -13.19 11.36 18.56
N LEU A 286 -11.86 11.31 18.49
CA LEU A 286 -10.98 12.23 19.26
C LEU A 286 -11.29 13.70 18.92
N PRO A 287 -10.76 14.67 19.68
CA PRO A 287 -10.63 16.04 19.21
C PRO A 287 -9.45 16.20 18.22
N GLU A 288 -9.29 17.39 17.63
CA GLU A 288 -8.10 17.76 16.84
C GLU A 288 -6.87 17.97 17.73
N ASN A 289 -5.67 17.63 17.24
CA ASN A 289 -4.37 17.72 17.94
C ASN A 289 -4.19 16.77 19.15
N ALA A 290 -5.14 15.85 19.38
CA ALA A 290 -5.01 14.73 20.31
C ALA A 290 -3.83 13.82 19.94
N ILE A 291 -3.41 12.96 20.86
CA ILE A 291 -2.33 12.00 20.64
C ILE A 291 -2.89 10.57 20.54
N LEU A 292 -2.47 9.82 19.53
CA LEU A 292 -2.57 8.36 19.48
C LEU A 292 -1.21 7.75 19.82
N ILE A 293 -1.18 6.94 20.88
CA ILE A 293 -0.06 6.03 21.20
C ILE A 293 -0.46 4.63 20.73
N GLN A 294 0.13 4.17 19.63
CA GLN A 294 -0.04 2.81 19.17
C GLN A 294 1.08 1.92 19.73
N VAL A 295 0.73 0.99 20.61
CA VAL A 295 1.66 -0.09 20.97
C VAL A 295 1.65 -1.12 19.82
N VAL A 296 2.79 -1.30 19.18
CA VAL A 296 2.98 -2.19 18.04
C VAL A 296 3.51 -3.54 18.58
N PRO A 297 2.75 -4.64 18.43
CA PRO A 297 3.21 -5.96 18.85
C PRO A 297 4.47 -6.40 18.08
N PHE A 298 5.21 -7.32 18.66
CA PHE A 298 6.33 -7.98 17.99
C PHE A 298 5.83 -8.79 16.78
N GLY A 299 6.71 -8.99 15.79
CA GLY A 299 6.34 -9.62 14.50
C GLY A 299 6.22 -8.67 13.30
N MET A 300 7.12 -7.69 13.16
CA MET A 300 7.28 -6.87 11.94
C MET A 300 6.00 -6.13 11.45
N LEU A 301 5.21 -5.63 12.40
CA LEU A 301 3.92 -4.97 12.16
C LEU A 301 4.01 -3.49 11.76
N GLU A 302 5.19 -2.96 11.40
CA GLU A 302 5.34 -1.53 11.06
C GLU A 302 4.53 -1.12 9.83
N TRP A 303 4.51 -1.96 8.79
CA TRP A 303 3.78 -1.65 7.56
C TRP A 303 2.27 -1.55 7.83
N ALA A 304 1.72 -2.50 8.59
CA ALA A 304 0.32 -2.56 8.96
C ALA A 304 -0.05 -1.41 9.91
N SER A 305 0.80 -1.09 10.88
CA SER A 305 0.58 0.01 11.83
C SER A 305 0.56 1.36 11.10
N ARG A 306 1.50 1.54 10.15
CA ARG A 306 1.56 2.74 9.34
C ARG A 306 0.30 2.98 8.51
N ILE A 307 -0.11 2.00 7.71
CA ILE A 307 -1.25 2.17 6.79
C ILE A 307 -2.57 2.31 7.56
N SER A 308 -2.73 1.60 8.68
CA SER A 308 -3.99 1.57 9.41
C SER A 308 -4.21 2.75 10.35
N PHE A 309 -3.13 3.35 10.89
CA PHE A 309 -3.26 4.37 11.94
C PHE A 309 -2.24 5.53 11.86
N GLU A 310 -0.99 5.34 11.42
CA GLU A 310 -0.01 6.45 11.32
C GLU A 310 -0.43 7.51 10.28
N ASP A 311 -0.60 7.08 9.02
CA ASP A 311 -0.99 8.00 7.94
C ASP A 311 -2.45 8.48 8.10
N PRO A 312 -3.42 7.65 8.53
CA PRO A 312 -4.76 8.11 8.88
C PRO A 312 -4.81 9.12 10.04
N ALA A 313 -3.96 9.00 11.06
CA ALA A 313 -3.89 10.00 12.13
C ALA A 313 -3.47 11.38 11.60
N LYS A 314 -2.49 11.42 10.68
CA LYS A 314 -2.08 12.66 10.00
C LYS A 314 -3.22 13.25 9.17
N ASP A 315 -3.86 12.44 8.33
CA ASP A 315 -5.02 12.85 7.52
C ASP A 315 -6.19 13.37 8.39
N MET A 316 -6.27 12.93 9.66
CA MET A 316 -7.25 13.40 10.64
C MET A 316 -6.84 14.63 11.46
N ASN A 317 -5.60 15.12 11.39
CA ASN A 317 -5.00 16.05 12.38
C ASN A 317 -5.00 15.49 13.83
N ILE A 318 -4.43 14.31 14.00
CA ILE A 318 -4.11 13.64 15.26
C ILE A 318 -2.59 13.43 15.29
N ARG A 319 -1.93 13.73 16.41
CA ARG A 319 -0.50 13.45 16.62
C ARG A 319 -0.33 11.95 16.83
N TYR A 320 0.56 11.31 16.08
CA TYR A 320 0.82 9.88 16.16
C TYR A 320 2.15 9.59 16.86
N LEU A 321 2.19 8.46 17.59
CA LEU A 321 3.39 7.82 18.08
C LEU A 321 3.22 6.29 18.03
N ASP A 322 4.18 5.56 17.48
CA ASP A 322 4.35 4.13 17.71
C ASP A 322 5.32 3.84 18.86
N TYR A 323 4.94 2.92 19.74
CA TYR A 323 5.84 2.27 20.68
C TYR A 323 5.96 0.80 20.27
N LYS A 324 7.13 0.40 19.80
CA LYS A 324 7.41 -0.98 19.40
C LYS A 324 7.89 -1.77 20.61
N ILE A 325 7.23 -2.89 20.89
CA ILE A 325 7.63 -3.78 21.97
C ILE A 325 8.86 -4.60 21.56
N LYS A 326 9.63 -5.04 22.55
CA LYS A 326 10.67 -6.07 22.40
C LYS A 326 10.07 -7.48 22.53
N VAL A 327 10.92 -8.50 22.44
CA VAL A 327 10.52 -9.90 22.66
C VAL A 327 10.13 -10.14 24.12
N GLU A 328 10.81 -9.51 25.07
CA GLU A 328 10.59 -9.70 26.52
C GLU A 328 9.22 -9.19 27.01
N GLU A 329 8.61 -8.25 26.27
CA GLU A 329 7.26 -7.73 26.51
C GLU A 329 6.16 -8.53 25.80
N SER A 330 6.54 -9.45 24.91
CA SER A 330 5.60 -10.28 24.16
C SER A 330 5.29 -11.55 24.93
N THR A 331 4.01 -11.91 25.07
CA THR A 331 3.65 -13.20 25.66
C THR A 331 3.99 -14.41 24.78
N LEU A 332 4.68 -14.20 23.65
CA LEU A 332 5.26 -15.28 22.84
C LEU A 332 6.52 -15.87 23.49
N ILE A 333 7.23 -15.12 24.36
CA ILE A 333 8.46 -15.60 25.04
C ILE A 333 8.19 -16.73 26.05
N GLN A 334 6.96 -16.87 26.56
CA GLN A 334 6.54 -18.04 27.36
C GLN A 334 5.86 -19.14 26.53
N GLN A 335 5.59 -18.91 25.23
CA GLN A 335 4.95 -19.88 24.33
C GLN A 335 5.95 -20.63 23.45
N TYR A 336 7.16 -20.10 23.27
CA TYR A 336 8.17 -20.61 22.35
C TYR A 336 9.57 -20.55 22.97
N PRO A 337 10.44 -21.56 22.73
CA PRO A 337 11.87 -21.49 23.08
C PRO A 337 12.56 -20.24 22.51
N ALA A 338 13.58 -19.73 23.21
CA ALA A 338 14.24 -18.46 22.87
C ALA A 338 14.91 -18.44 21.48
N ASP A 339 15.32 -19.60 20.97
CA ASP A 339 15.93 -19.82 19.65
C ASP A 339 14.91 -20.11 18.53
N HIS A 340 13.66 -20.38 18.90
CA HIS A 340 12.58 -20.78 18.00
C HIS A 340 12.29 -19.71 16.93
N GLU A 341 12.00 -20.15 15.70
CA GLU A 341 11.89 -19.26 14.53
C GLU A 341 10.87 -18.11 14.72
N VAL A 342 9.79 -18.36 15.45
CA VAL A 342 8.78 -17.34 15.82
C VAL A 342 9.37 -16.13 16.54
N LEU A 343 10.41 -16.32 17.36
CA LEU A 343 11.10 -15.25 18.08
C LEU A 343 12.35 -14.78 17.32
N ARG A 344 13.04 -15.69 16.63
CA ARG A 344 14.34 -15.44 15.98
C ARG A 344 14.25 -14.81 14.58
N ASP A 345 13.29 -15.23 13.74
CA ASP A 345 13.01 -14.61 12.43
C ASP A 345 11.50 -14.56 12.11
N PRO A 346 10.78 -13.51 12.57
CA PRO A 346 9.39 -13.27 12.17
C PRO A 346 9.16 -13.09 10.66
N SER A 347 10.20 -12.84 9.87
CA SER A 347 10.11 -12.79 8.41
C SER A 347 9.94 -14.19 7.80
N ALA A 348 10.39 -15.25 8.47
CA ALA A 348 10.16 -16.62 8.04
C ALA A 348 8.67 -16.98 8.18
N ILE A 349 8.07 -16.73 9.35
CA ILE A 349 6.62 -16.86 9.57
C ILE A 349 5.82 -15.97 8.60
N GLY A 350 6.31 -14.77 8.28
CA GLY A 350 5.71 -13.90 7.27
C GLY A 350 5.67 -14.49 5.85
N LYS A 351 6.65 -15.33 5.47
CA LYS A 351 6.66 -16.04 4.16
C LYS A 351 5.68 -17.21 4.13
N GLN A 352 5.27 -17.75 5.27
CA GLN A 352 4.23 -18.79 5.39
C GLN A 352 2.80 -18.23 5.14
N GLY A 353 2.68 -16.95 4.80
CA GLY A 353 1.43 -16.31 4.40
C GLY A 353 0.66 -15.68 5.56
N TRP A 354 -0.40 -14.94 5.19
CA TRP A 354 -1.18 -14.11 6.13
C TRP A 354 -1.83 -14.92 7.26
N VAL A 355 -2.26 -16.15 7.00
CA VAL A 355 -2.94 -17.02 8.00
C VAL A 355 -1.99 -17.38 9.14
N ALA A 356 -0.78 -17.86 8.83
CA ALA A 356 0.25 -18.20 9.81
C ALA A 356 0.70 -16.95 10.59
N PHE A 357 1.04 -15.88 9.87
CA PHE A 357 1.44 -14.59 10.43
C PHE A 357 0.41 -14.02 11.41
N ARG A 358 -0.88 -14.02 11.02
CA ARG A 358 -1.99 -13.55 11.86
C ARG A 358 -2.16 -14.44 13.08
N SER A 359 -2.20 -15.77 12.91
CA SER A 359 -2.38 -16.74 14.00
C SER A 359 -1.38 -16.49 15.13
N ILE A 360 -0.11 -16.27 14.79
CA ILE A 360 0.96 -16.09 15.77
C ILE A 360 0.99 -14.65 16.32
N TYR A 361 1.24 -13.63 15.49
CA TYR A 361 1.54 -12.27 15.98
C TYR A 361 0.30 -11.41 16.25
N LEU A 362 -0.87 -11.78 15.71
CA LEU A 362 -2.11 -11.03 15.89
C LEU A 362 -3.12 -11.72 16.80
N ASP A 363 -3.14 -13.06 16.88
CA ASP A 363 -4.18 -13.76 17.65
C ASP A 363 -3.65 -14.50 18.89
N LYS A 364 -2.43 -15.06 18.90
CA LYS A 364 -1.80 -15.71 20.08
C LYS A 364 -0.96 -14.80 20.98
N GLN A 365 -0.66 -13.57 20.54
CA GLN A 365 0.21 -12.63 21.25
C GLN A 365 -0.58 -11.61 22.09
N ASN A 366 -0.17 -11.44 23.35
CA ASN A 366 -0.52 -10.35 24.26
C ASN A 366 0.74 -9.56 24.66
N VAL A 367 0.59 -8.48 25.44
CA VAL A 367 1.69 -7.53 25.76
C VAL A 367 1.78 -7.26 27.26
N THR A 368 2.93 -7.54 27.87
CA THR A 368 3.34 -7.01 29.17
C THR A 368 4.23 -5.80 28.90
N LEU A 369 3.74 -4.58 29.12
CA LEU A 369 4.46 -3.37 28.72
C LEU A 369 5.57 -3.03 29.73
N ASP A 370 6.78 -2.78 29.22
CA ASP A 370 7.92 -2.32 30.00
C ASP A 370 7.69 -0.87 30.47
N VAL A 371 7.13 -0.72 31.68
CA VAL A 371 6.70 0.58 32.21
C VAL A 371 7.86 1.55 32.42
N GLU A 372 9.06 1.08 32.79
CA GLU A 372 10.22 1.96 32.95
C GLU A 372 10.80 2.39 31.61
N ARG A 373 10.82 1.53 30.59
CA ARG A 373 11.21 1.95 29.24
C ARG A 373 10.13 2.79 28.55
N PHE A 374 8.87 2.70 28.97
CA PHE A 374 7.77 3.56 28.50
C PHE A 374 7.68 4.90 29.25
N ARG A 375 8.17 4.99 30.49
CA ARG A 375 8.16 6.21 31.33
C ARG A 375 8.71 7.45 30.62
N PRO A 376 9.87 7.44 29.93
CA PRO A 376 10.39 8.63 29.23
C PRO A 376 9.46 9.09 28.11
N THR A 377 8.91 8.14 27.36
CA THR A 377 7.94 8.39 26.28
C THR A 377 6.70 9.10 26.81
N LEU A 378 6.07 8.55 27.86
CA LEU A 378 4.85 9.13 28.41
C LEU A 378 5.12 10.49 29.11
N THR A 379 6.30 10.65 29.71
CA THR A 379 6.75 11.93 30.31
C THR A 379 6.90 13.03 29.26
N LEU A 380 7.49 12.72 28.10
CA LEU A 380 7.65 13.66 26.98
C LEU A 380 6.27 14.12 26.46
N LEU A 381 5.33 13.19 26.31
CA LEU A 381 3.96 13.51 25.88
C LEU A 381 3.22 14.37 26.91
N ALA A 382 3.43 14.16 28.21
CA ALA A 382 2.85 14.99 29.27
C ALA A 382 3.34 16.44 29.18
N ARG A 383 4.66 16.64 29.07
CA ARG A 383 5.28 17.96 28.86
C ARG A 383 4.79 18.63 27.57
N SER A 384 4.47 17.85 26.53
CA SER A 384 3.92 18.37 25.26
C SER A 384 2.55 19.07 25.39
N PHE A 385 1.89 19.02 26.55
CA PHE A 385 0.66 19.78 26.82
C PHE A 385 0.88 21.14 27.52
N SER A 386 2.04 21.40 28.14
CA SER A 386 2.38 22.71 28.74
C SER A 386 2.82 23.72 27.67
N LYS A 387 2.33 24.96 27.79
CA LYS A 387 2.74 26.05 26.89
C LYS A 387 4.17 26.52 27.14
N HIS A 388 4.68 26.49 28.38
CA HIS A 388 6.08 26.77 28.67
C HIS A 388 7.00 25.68 28.10
N GLU A 389 6.74 24.40 28.36
CA GLU A 389 7.59 23.32 27.87
C GLU A 389 7.57 23.22 26.33
N GLN A 390 6.42 23.47 25.67
CA GLN A 390 6.38 23.63 24.20
C GLN A 390 7.31 24.76 23.71
N LYS A 391 7.26 25.94 24.35
CA LYS A 391 8.16 27.05 24.01
C LYS A 391 9.62 26.68 24.25
N LYS A 392 9.93 26.10 25.40
CA LYS A 392 11.27 25.69 25.83
C LYS A 392 11.87 24.63 24.91
N LEU A 393 11.09 23.64 24.47
CA LEU A 393 11.49 22.68 23.43
C LEU A 393 11.69 23.34 22.07
N GLY A 394 10.86 24.31 21.70
CA GLY A 394 11.05 25.12 20.48
C GLY A 394 12.31 25.98 20.54
N TYR A 395 12.60 26.56 21.71
CA TYR A 395 13.87 27.22 21.99
C TYR A 395 15.01 26.21 21.88
N TRP A 396 15.03 25.07 22.58
CA TRP A 396 16.01 23.98 22.41
C TRP A 396 16.05 23.28 21.02
N ALA A 397 15.29 23.74 20.04
CA ALA A 397 15.38 23.30 18.64
C ALA A 397 15.94 24.41 17.72
N LEU A 398 15.60 25.68 18.00
CA LEU A 398 16.31 26.84 17.45
C LEU A 398 17.76 26.87 18.02
N LEU A 399 17.87 26.79 19.35
CA LEU A 399 19.01 26.27 20.12
C LEU A 399 19.24 24.76 19.89
N ALA A 400 19.27 24.37 18.61
CA ALA A 400 19.92 23.17 18.07
C ALA A 400 20.42 23.47 16.64
N CYS A 401 19.63 24.24 15.87
CA CYS A 401 19.92 24.62 14.49
C CYS A 401 21.08 25.61 14.29
N LEU A 402 21.51 26.41 15.27
CA LEU A 402 22.62 27.36 15.05
C LEU A 402 24.01 26.86 15.48
N PHE A 403 24.30 26.03 16.49
CA PHE A 403 25.68 25.49 16.55
C PHE A 403 25.91 24.56 15.34
N ILE A 404 24.85 24.06 14.69
CA ILE A 404 24.94 23.51 13.33
C ILE A 404 25.32 24.60 12.31
N ALA A 405 24.60 25.73 12.22
CA ALA A 405 24.91 26.83 11.30
C ALA A 405 26.22 27.59 11.58
N LEU A 406 26.51 27.98 12.82
CA LEU A 406 27.77 28.51 13.31
C LEU A 406 28.91 27.50 13.14
N SER A 407 28.70 26.19 13.31
CA SER A 407 29.71 25.20 12.88
C SER A 407 29.96 25.29 11.38
N PHE A 408 28.93 25.48 10.55
CA PHE A 408 29.17 25.77 9.12
C PHE A 408 29.95 27.07 8.93
N PHE A 409 29.64 28.18 9.61
CA PHE A 409 30.39 29.44 9.47
C PHE A 409 31.84 29.35 9.97
N ILE A 410 32.08 28.74 11.13
CA ILE A 410 33.41 28.57 11.74
C ILE A 410 34.28 27.63 10.89
N ASN A 411 33.69 26.59 10.26
CA ASN A 411 34.40 25.72 9.33
C ASN A 411 34.48 26.28 7.88
N PHE A 412 33.88 27.44 7.59
CA PHE A 412 33.89 28.09 6.26
C PHE A 412 34.36 29.56 6.28
N LYS A 413 35.50 29.83 6.92
CA LYS A 413 36.52 30.77 6.41
C LYS A 413 37.90 30.23 6.83
N PRO A 414 38.93 30.26 5.94
CA PRO A 414 39.27 31.44 5.16
C PRO A 414 39.30 31.23 3.63
N PHE A 415 38.38 31.88 2.93
CA PHE A 415 38.62 32.42 1.58
C PHE A 415 37.77 33.68 1.43
N MET A 416 38.40 34.85 1.60
CA MET A 416 37.98 36.20 1.18
C MET A 416 39.07 37.16 1.69
N GLY A 417 40.19 37.20 0.96
CA GLY A 417 41.16 38.30 1.06
C GLY A 417 40.63 39.57 0.38
N PRO A 418 41.42 40.66 0.35
CA PRO A 418 40.90 41.99 -0.01
C PRO A 418 40.40 42.06 -1.45
N LEU A 419 39.27 42.76 -1.65
CA LEU A 419 38.79 43.19 -2.96
C LEU A 419 39.71 44.30 -3.47
N SER A 420 40.41 44.05 -4.58
CA SER A 420 41.08 45.10 -5.35
C SER A 420 40.07 45.90 -6.16
N VAL A 421 40.19 47.23 -6.09
CA VAL A 421 39.39 48.15 -6.92
C VAL A 421 39.88 48.11 -8.36
N LEU A 422 38.97 48.07 -9.33
CA LEU A 422 39.26 48.43 -10.71
C LEU A 422 38.10 49.28 -11.24
N ASN A 423 38.44 50.48 -11.73
CA ASN A 423 37.51 51.60 -11.83
C ASN A 423 36.62 51.55 -13.08
N LEU A 424 35.38 52.03 -12.95
CA LEU A 424 34.74 52.82 -14.00
C LEU A 424 34.91 54.30 -13.64
N ARG A 425 35.37 55.12 -14.59
CA ARG A 425 35.70 56.54 -14.41
C ARG A 425 34.67 57.41 -15.14
N LEU A 426 34.10 58.39 -14.44
CA LEU A 426 33.41 59.63 -14.88
C LEU A 426 32.68 60.18 -13.63
N SER A 427 32.62 61.48 -13.29
CA SER A 427 33.46 62.67 -13.55
C SER A 427 33.16 63.68 -12.42
N THR A 428 33.93 64.76 -12.27
CA THR A 428 33.78 65.75 -11.16
C THR A 428 32.82 66.91 -11.46
N GLY A 429 32.33 67.56 -10.40
CA GLY A 429 31.41 68.71 -10.37
C GLY A 429 30.17 68.36 -9.51
N GLU A 430 30.13 68.67 -8.21
CA GLU A 430 30.01 69.98 -7.52
C GLU A 430 28.57 70.53 -7.45
N ASP A 431 28.23 70.97 -6.24
CA ASP A 431 27.25 71.97 -5.83
C ASP A 431 25.72 71.77 -5.70
N GLU A 432 25.23 72.46 -4.66
CA GLU A 432 23.91 73.02 -4.30
C GLU A 432 22.61 72.19 -4.08
N LYS A 433 22.13 72.32 -2.83
CA LYS A 433 20.78 72.76 -2.37
C LYS A 433 19.51 72.40 -3.19
N LEU A 434 18.65 71.63 -2.52
CA LEU A 434 17.31 72.06 -2.03
C LEU A 434 16.50 73.08 -2.87
N HIS A 435 15.49 72.58 -3.61
CA HIS A 435 14.09 73.05 -3.71
C HIS A 435 13.27 71.87 -4.33
N LEU A 436 12.03 71.46 -3.98
CA LEU A 436 10.73 72.09 -3.61
C LEU A 436 9.86 72.43 -4.85
N PHE A 437 8.57 72.04 -4.80
CA PHE A 437 7.51 72.06 -5.84
C PHE A 437 7.61 70.97 -6.95
N ASP A 438 6.53 70.49 -7.57
CA ASP A 438 5.17 70.11 -7.08
C ASP A 438 4.38 69.39 -8.21
N ASP A 439 3.27 68.69 -7.87
CA ASP A 439 2.17 68.25 -8.76
C ASP A 439 2.55 67.37 -10.00
N THR A 440 1.66 66.72 -10.78
CA THR A 440 0.36 66.02 -10.61
C THR A 440 0.39 64.83 -11.61
N ASP A 441 -0.38 63.74 -11.55
CA ASP A 441 -1.52 63.28 -10.74
C ASP A 441 -1.29 61.73 -10.46
N SER A 442 -2.17 60.82 -10.01
CA SER A 442 -3.63 60.80 -9.83
C SER A 442 -4.11 59.75 -8.81
N SER A 443 -5.43 59.80 -8.62
CA SER A 443 -6.36 58.79 -8.07
C SER A 443 -6.07 57.31 -8.43
N LEU A 444 -6.46 56.30 -7.62
CA LEU A 444 -7.05 56.24 -6.27
C LEU A 444 -6.55 54.90 -5.65
N GLN A 445 -6.00 54.82 -4.43
CA GLN A 445 -6.74 54.60 -3.15
C GLN A 445 -7.76 53.44 -3.25
N ILE A 446 -7.77 52.38 -2.43
CA ILE A 446 -7.60 52.21 -0.96
C ILE A 446 -7.02 50.78 -0.71
N ALA A 447 -5.92 50.55 0.03
CA ALA A 447 -5.75 50.52 1.50
C ALA A 447 -6.70 49.50 2.20
N LYS A 448 -6.41 48.80 3.31
CA LYS A 448 -5.32 48.69 4.31
C LYS A 448 -5.54 47.31 5.02
N GLU A 449 -4.71 46.74 5.91
CA GLU A 449 -3.56 47.22 6.66
C GLU A 449 -2.57 46.08 6.99
N THR A 450 -1.32 46.44 7.30
CA THR A 450 -0.22 45.54 7.70
C THR A 450 -0.24 45.24 9.20
N ILE A 451 0.43 44.17 9.64
CA ILE A 451 1.32 44.22 10.83
C ILE A 451 2.45 43.18 10.67
N ASN A 452 3.69 43.63 10.85
CA ASN A 452 4.90 42.79 10.83
C ASN A 452 5.21 42.21 12.21
N SER A 453 5.98 41.11 12.25
CA SER A 453 7.06 40.93 13.23
C SER A 453 8.01 39.79 12.81
N THR A 454 9.30 40.11 12.70
CA THR A 454 10.39 39.20 12.27
C THR A 454 11.45 39.01 13.35
N SER A 455 11.71 37.76 13.74
CA SER A 455 12.93 37.23 14.40
C SER A 455 12.72 35.70 14.54
N ILE A 456 13.57 34.78 14.06
CA ILE A 456 15.04 34.65 14.01
C ILE A 456 15.68 34.48 15.40
N VAL A 457 16.59 33.49 15.49
CA VAL A 457 17.54 33.13 16.59
C VAL A 457 17.04 32.01 17.54
N ASN A 458 17.69 30.87 17.84
CA ASN A 458 19.01 30.21 17.62
C ASN A 458 19.91 30.09 18.91
N ASP A 459 20.71 29.02 19.13
CA ASP A 459 21.78 28.93 20.20
C ASP A 459 22.06 27.63 21.08
N THR A 460 22.22 26.41 20.52
CA THR A 460 22.51 25.01 21.00
C THR A 460 23.40 24.72 22.27
N GLY A 461 23.55 23.42 22.63
CA GLY A 461 24.42 22.84 23.69
C GLY A 461 23.60 21.98 24.69
N SER A 462 23.92 20.75 25.14
CA SER A 462 25.17 20.04 25.48
C SER A 462 25.88 20.61 26.75
N SER A 463 26.52 19.83 27.64
CA SER A 463 26.68 18.36 27.79
C SER A 463 27.39 18.03 29.14
N HIS A 464 27.60 16.73 29.47
CA HIS A 464 28.49 16.20 30.54
C HIS A 464 28.03 16.41 32.01
N GLU A 465 28.46 15.64 33.03
CA GLU A 465 29.31 14.43 33.09
C GLU A 465 28.95 13.48 34.27
N GLU A 466 29.54 12.28 34.25
CA GLU A 466 29.94 11.35 35.34
C GLU A 466 29.40 11.45 36.78
N ALA A 467 29.00 10.29 37.34
CA ALA A 467 29.81 9.55 38.33
C ALA A 467 29.26 8.12 38.58
N GLU A 468 30.16 7.13 38.72
CA GLU A 468 29.84 5.80 39.25
C GLU A 468 29.96 5.79 40.78
N ILE A 469 29.29 4.86 41.48
CA ILE A 469 29.82 4.20 42.68
C ILE A 469 29.09 2.88 42.94
N MET A 470 29.80 1.98 43.62
CA MET A 470 29.57 0.53 43.67
C MET A 470 28.91 0.09 44.99
N SER A 471 28.16 -1.03 44.96
CA SER A 471 27.83 -1.93 46.11
C SER A 471 27.32 -1.32 47.44
N SER A 472 26.27 -1.85 48.05
CA SER A 472 26.34 -3.19 48.67
C SER A 472 24.95 -3.75 49.01
N ALA A 473 24.87 -5.06 49.17
CA ALA A 473 23.67 -5.75 49.65
C ALA A 473 23.51 -5.64 51.18
N LEU A 474 22.27 -5.78 51.64
CA LEU A 474 21.96 -6.10 53.03
C LEU A 474 20.73 -7.02 53.08
N THR A 475 20.96 -8.27 53.46
CA THR A 475 19.93 -9.31 53.63
C THR A 475 19.53 -9.41 55.10
N VAL A 476 18.22 -9.36 55.38
CA VAL A 476 17.63 -9.88 56.63
C VAL A 476 16.34 -10.59 56.25
N ASN A 477 16.17 -11.83 56.74
CA ASN A 477 14.93 -12.59 56.64
C ASN A 477 14.08 -12.36 57.91
N ASP A 478 12.77 -12.54 57.79
CA ASP A 478 11.92 -13.38 58.64
C ASP A 478 10.48 -13.29 58.08
N THR A 479 9.83 -14.41 57.70
CA THR A 479 8.92 -15.26 58.51
C THR A 479 7.74 -14.50 59.15
N ASP A 480 6.51 -15.04 59.22
CA ASP A 480 6.07 -16.44 59.09
C ASP A 480 4.70 -16.59 58.37
N SER A 481 4.06 -17.76 58.51
CA SER A 481 2.94 -18.30 57.73
C SER A 481 1.73 -18.66 58.60
N SER A 482 0.53 -18.80 58.00
CA SER A 482 -0.53 -19.75 58.43
C SER A 482 -1.76 -19.71 57.51
N HIS A 483 -2.53 -20.81 57.51
CA HIS A 483 -3.82 -20.98 56.80
C HIS A 483 -5.00 -20.92 57.79
N GLY A 484 -6.23 -20.75 57.28
CA GLY A 484 -7.47 -21.02 58.01
C GLY A 484 -8.72 -20.99 57.11
N GLU A 485 -9.53 -22.04 57.18
CA GLU A 485 -10.86 -22.16 56.54
C GLU A 485 -11.94 -22.34 57.63
N SER A 486 -13.16 -21.81 57.46
CA SER A 486 -14.37 -22.60 57.14
C SER A 486 -15.68 -21.77 57.22
N GLU A 487 -16.70 -22.22 56.47
CA GLU A 487 -18.15 -22.28 56.76
C GLU A 487 -19.00 -21.04 57.20
N ILE A 488 -20.35 -21.08 57.20
CA ILE A 488 -21.40 -21.41 56.19
C ILE A 488 -22.80 -21.41 56.89
N ARG A 489 -23.89 -21.03 56.18
CA ARG A 489 -25.34 -21.12 56.56
C ARG A 489 -25.82 -20.25 57.75
N ASP A 490 -27.11 -19.98 57.98
CA ASP A 490 -28.40 -20.11 57.24
C ASP A 490 -29.38 -19.04 57.83
N THR A 491 -30.60 -18.76 57.35
CA THR A 491 -31.43 -19.36 56.27
C THR A 491 -31.84 -18.25 55.26
N GLU A 492 -33.06 -17.94 54.78
CA GLU A 492 -34.46 -18.43 54.91
C GLU A 492 -35.26 -18.20 53.60
N ILE A 493 -36.49 -18.72 53.49
CA ILE A 493 -37.19 -18.97 52.22
C ILE A 493 -38.70 -18.65 52.33
N ILE A 494 -39.30 -18.10 51.27
CA ILE A 494 -40.66 -18.45 50.80
C ILE A 494 -40.80 -18.12 49.29
N VAL A 495 -41.63 -18.90 48.58
CA VAL A 495 -41.66 -19.00 47.11
C VAL A 495 -43.10 -18.83 46.59
N ASN A 496 -43.26 -18.30 45.36
CA ASN A 496 -44.29 -18.80 44.44
C ASN A 496 -43.92 -18.56 42.96
N ASN A 497 -44.00 -19.63 42.16
CA ASN A 497 -43.97 -19.60 40.68
C ASN A 497 -45.39 -19.26 40.14
N ALA A 498 -45.68 -19.11 38.85
CA ALA A 498 -45.02 -19.48 37.59
C ALA A 498 -45.35 -18.42 36.49
N THR A 499 -44.96 -18.49 35.21
CA THR A 499 -44.45 -19.61 34.39
C THR A 499 -43.56 -19.06 33.26
N SER A 500 -42.51 -19.79 32.88
CA SER A 500 -41.75 -19.54 31.64
C SER A 500 -41.86 -20.74 30.68
N ARG A 501 -41.59 -20.52 29.38
CA ARG A 501 -41.53 -21.60 28.39
C ARG A 501 -40.32 -21.44 27.47
N SER A 502 -39.22 -22.05 27.91
CA SER A 502 -38.12 -22.63 27.10
C SER A 502 -37.76 -21.98 25.75
N GLN A 503 -36.54 -21.44 25.65
CA GLN A 503 -35.76 -21.47 24.41
C GLN A 503 -34.29 -21.79 24.74
N GLU A 504 -33.62 -22.52 23.84
CA GLU A 504 -32.39 -23.27 24.17
C GLU A 504 -31.10 -22.44 24.01
N VAL A 505 -30.09 -22.76 24.82
CA VAL A 505 -28.75 -22.18 24.73
C VAL A 505 -27.85 -23.07 23.88
N VAL A 506 -27.76 -22.77 22.58
CA VAL A 506 -26.89 -23.51 21.65
C VAL A 506 -25.43 -23.07 21.83
N VAL A 507 -24.60 -23.98 22.37
CA VAL A 507 -23.15 -23.77 22.51
C VAL A 507 -22.42 -24.49 21.38
N PHE A 508 -21.94 -23.74 20.39
CA PHE A 508 -21.06 -24.30 19.36
C PHE A 508 -19.64 -24.52 19.89
N LYS A 509 -19.29 -25.80 20.10
CA LYS A 509 -17.92 -26.31 19.98
C LYS A 509 -17.80 -26.95 18.61
N GLU A 510 -16.85 -26.51 17.79
CA GLU A 510 -16.47 -27.24 16.58
C GLU A 510 -15.32 -28.20 16.90
N SER A 511 -15.55 -29.49 16.62
CA SER A 511 -14.56 -30.55 16.67
C SER A 511 -14.62 -31.31 15.35
N LEU A 512 -13.52 -31.32 14.60
CA LEU A 512 -13.36 -32.14 13.40
C LEU A 512 -12.18 -33.08 13.60
N ALA A 513 -12.48 -34.37 13.80
CA ALA A 513 -11.51 -35.45 13.88
C ALA A 513 -12.16 -36.74 13.34
N GLN A 514 -11.70 -37.16 12.16
CA GLN A 514 -11.79 -38.50 11.59
C GLN A 514 -10.64 -38.55 10.56
N ASN A 515 -9.57 -39.29 10.84
CA ASN A 515 -9.44 -40.74 10.63
C ASN A 515 -9.33 -41.09 9.14
N MET A 516 -8.09 -41.23 8.68
CA MET A 516 -7.74 -42.10 7.56
C MET A 516 -6.46 -42.85 7.96
N GLU A 517 -6.46 -44.16 7.78
CA GLU A 517 -5.52 -45.05 8.48
C GLU A 517 -4.15 -45.15 7.78
N THR A 518 -3.12 -45.42 8.58
CA THR A 518 -1.75 -45.65 8.11
C THR A 518 -1.59 -47.05 7.52
N ASN A 519 -0.93 -47.14 6.36
CA ASN A 519 -0.19 -48.34 5.97
C ASN A 519 1.22 -47.91 5.54
N ASP A 520 2.23 -48.50 6.17
CA ASP A 520 3.64 -48.17 6.00
C ASP A 520 4.43 -49.42 5.63
N SER A 521 5.07 -49.41 4.46
CA SER A 521 6.28 -50.19 4.16
C SER A 521 6.71 -50.04 2.69
N SER A 522 7.88 -49.44 2.46
CA SER A 522 8.96 -50.00 1.61
C SER A 522 10.13 -49.02 1.46
N ASN A 523 11.34 -49.55 1.36
CA ASN A 523 12.58 -48.76 1.44
C ASN A 523 12.94 -48.03 0.13
N PRO A 524 13.70 -46.91 0.22
CA PRO A 524 14.18 -46.16 -0.95
C PRO A 524 15.40 -46.82 -1.61
N PRO A 525 15.56 -46.73 -2.95
CA PRO A 525 16.81 -47.01 -3.64
C PRO A 525 17.83 -45.86 -3.49
N GLN A 526 19.11 -46.20 -3.40
CA GLN A 526 20.23 -45.26 -3.46
C GLN A 526 20.76 -45.04 -4.89
N PHE A 527 21.44 -43.92 -5.10
CA PHE A 527 22.51 -43.65 -6.09
C PHE A 527 22.60 -44.49 -7.37
N VAL A 528 22.56 -43.81 -8.53
CA VAL A 528 23.69 -43.82 -9.50
C VAL A 528 23.90 -42.39 -10.00
N ASN A 529 25.15 -42.02 -10.22
CA ASN A 529 25.56 -40.75 -10.82
C ASN A 529 26.37 -41.09 -12.07
N GLU A 530 25.83 -40.87 -13.26
CA GLU A 530 26.56 -41.19 -14.50
C GLU A 530 26.36 -40.09 -15.55
N LYS A 531 27.48 -39.60 -16.09
CA LYS A 531 27.49 -38.85 -17.34
C LYS A 531 27.47 -39.88 -18.46
N ASP A 532 26.79 -39.58 -19.55
CA ASP A 532 27.44 -39.85 -20.83
C ASP A 532 27.15 -38.79 -21.89
N THR A 533 27.98 -38.78 -22.92
CA THR A 533 28.10 -37.69 -23.89
C THR A 533 27.92 -38.24 -25.30
N SER A 534 26.86 -37.85 -25.99
CA SER A 534 26.71 -38.11 -27.43
C SER A 534 26.66 -36.79 -28.20
N MET A 535 27.69 -36.54 -28.99
CA MET A 535 27.72 -35.44 -29.95
C MET A 535 26.96 -35.86 -31.21
N VAL A 536 26.10 -34.98 -31.72
CA VAL A 536 25.74 -34.97 -33.14
C VAL A 536 26.06 -33.57 -33.67
N ASN A 537 27.20 -33.46 -34.34
CA ASN A 537 27.54 -32.24 -35.08
C ASN A 537 26.64 -32.15 -36.31
N ASN A 538 26.15 -30.94 -36.61
CA ASN A 538 26.08 -30.48 -37.99
C ASN A 538 26.23 -28.96 -38.03
N THR A 539 26.91 -28.48 -39.06
CA THR A 539 27.59 -27.16 -39.04
C THR A 539 27.01 -26.25 -40.12
N ASN A 540 26.90 -24.95 -39.80
CA ASN A 540 26.78 -23.82 -40.72
C ASN A 540 25.68 -23.85 -41.82
N SER A 541 24.74 -22.90 -41.73
CA SER A 541 24.42 -22.08 -42.90
C SER A 541 24.09 -20.63 -42.49
N SER A 542 24.38 -19.71 -43.41
CA SER A 542 24.41 -18.25 -43.24
C SER A 542 23.02 -17.58 -43.28
N LEU A 543 22.95 -16.34 -42.78
CA LEU A 543 21.87 -15.42 -43.16
C LEU A 543 21.93 -15.13 -44.68
N PRO A 544 20.79 -14.96 -45.36
CA PRO A 544 20.70 -14.26 -46.63
C PRO A 544 20.56 -12.74 -46.43
N GLU A 545 21.22 -11.94 -47.26
CA GLU A 545 20.90 -10.52 -47.45
C GLU A 545 19.68 -10.34 -48.37
N ALA A 546 19.19 -9.11 -48.53
CA ALA A 546 17.99 -8.80 -49.29
C ALA A 546 18.28 -8.11 -50.63
N THR A 547 17.61 -8.56 -51.71
CA THR A 547 17.46 -7.80 -52.97
C THR A 547 16.11 -8.06 -53.63
N ASP A 548 15.41 -6.94 -53.90
CA ASP A 548 14.38 -6.70 -54.92
C ASP A 548 13.16 -7.62 -55.09
N ALA A 549 12.21 -7.13 -55.90
CA ALA A 549 10.79 -7.45 -55.78
C ALA A 549 10.18 -8.10 -57.04
N SER A 550 9.19 -8.94 -56.81
CA SER A 550 8.10 -9.19 -57.76
C SER A 550 6.77 -9.28 -56.99
N ALA A 551 5.66 -8.94 -57.65
CA ALA A 551 4.34 -8.93 -57.02
C ALA A 551 3.72 -10.34 -57.04
N GLY A 552 3.42 -10.88 -55.85
CA GLY A 552 2.75 -12.16 -55.66
C GLY A 552 1.77 -12.12 -54.49
N THR A 553 0.64 -12.81 -54.62
CA THR A 553 -0.50 -12.74 -53.69
C THR A 553 -0.13 -13.27 -52.30
N LYS A 554 -0.35 -12.44 -51.25
CA LYS A 554 -0.12 -12.84 -49.85
C LYS A 554 -1.21 -13.77 -49.34
N ASN A 555 -0.99 -15.09 -49.44
CA ASN A 555 -1.64 -16.05 -48.54
C ASN A 555 -0.89 -16.03 -47.21
N SER A 556 -1.51 -15.50 -46.14
CA SER A 556 -0.93 -15.52 -44.80
C SER A 556 -1.23 -16.83 -44.09
N THR A 557 -0.35 -17.82 -44.23
CA THR A 557 -0.35 -19.02 -43.38
C THR A 557 -0.11 -18.61 -41.92
N VAL A 558 -1.02 -18.98 -41.01
CA VAL A 558 -0.90 -18.68 -39.59
C VAL A 558 -0.05 -19.76 -38.94
N GLU A 559 1.24 -19.47 -38.73
CA GLU A 559 2.11 -20.33 -37.91
C GLU A 559 1.50 -20.48 -36.50
N PRO A 560 1.42 -21.70 -35.93
CA PRO A 560 0.89 -21.89 -34.59
C PRO A 560 1.75 -21.13 -33.55
N PRO A 561 1.15 -20.64 -32.46
CA PRO A 561 1.84 -19.75 -31.51
C PRO A 561 3.08 -20.43 -30.92
N LEU A 562 4.23 -19.75 -31.02
CA LEU A 562 5.53 -20.27 -30.60
C LEU A 562 5.70 -20.10 -29.09
N CYS A 563 4.93 -20.90 -28.34
CA CYS A 563 4.93 -20.94 -26.89
C CYS A 563 6.19 -21.65 -26.37
N THR A 564 7.16 -20.85 -25.93
CA THR A 564 8.45 -21.27 -25.38
C THR A 564 8.36 -21.33 -23.85
N PHE A 565 8.49 -22.54 -23.31
CA PHE A 565 8.46 -22.80 -21.87
C PHE A 565 9.89 -22.92 -21.33
N MET A 566 10.33 -22.00 -20.46
CA MET A 566 11.68 -21.99 -19.88
C MET A 566 11.64 -22.08 -18.35
N GLY A 567 12.74 -22.51 -17.74
CA GLY A 567 12.85 -22.65 -16.28
C GLY A 567 12.66 -21.35 -15.46
N ARG A 568 12.70 -20.17 -16.10
CA ARG A 568 12.48 -18.87 -15.45
C ARG A 568 11.27 -18.07 -15.99
N SER A 569 10.87 -18.28 -17.24
CA SER A 569 9.76 -17.56 -17.88
C SER A 569 9.10 -18.42 -18.95
N ASP A 570 7.77 -18.35 -19.05
CA ASP A 570 7.06 -18.78 -20.24
C ASP A 570 6.69 -17.56 -21.09
N PHE A 571 6.70 -17.73 -22.41
CA PHE A 571 6.14 -16.75 -23.33
C PHE A 571 5.64 -17.41 -24.62
N CYS A 572 4.60 -16.85 -25.25
CA CYS A 572 4.22 -17.18 -26.63
C CYS A 572 4.49 -15.98 -27.54
N GLU A 573 5.13 -16.21 -28.68
CA GLU A 573 5.15 -15.27 -29.81
C GLU A 573 4.07 -15.67 -30.83
N ILE A 574 3.26 -14.70 -31.25
CA ILE A 574 1.99 -14.91 -31.95
C ILE A 574 1.87 -13.92 -33.12
N LYS A 575 1.30 -14.36 -34.25
CA LYS A 575 0.98 -13.54 -35.44
C LYS A 575 -0.39 -13.94 -35.99
N GLY A 576 -1.04 -13.04 -36.71
CA GLY A 576 -2.39 -13.24 -37.27
C GLY A 576 -3.44 -12.38 -36.55
N ASP A 577 -4.73 -12.60 -36.83
CA ASP A 577 -5.83 -11.91 -36.13
C ASP A 577 -5.91 -12.41 -34.68
N ILE A 578 -5.40 -11.58 -33.77
CA ILE A 578 -5.30 -11.86 -32.33
C ILE A 578 -6.27 -10.95 -31.59
N ARG A 579 -7.18 -11.51 -30.81
CA ARG A 579 -8.25 -10.79 -30.10
C ARG A 579 -8.14 -11.02 -28.60
N ILE A 580 -8.04 -9.94 -27.82
CA ILE A 580 -7.69 -10.00 -26.40
C ILE A 580 -8.90 -9.55 -25.56
N ASP A 581 -9.46 -10.48 -24.80
CA ASP A 581 -10.53 -10.24 -23.84
C ASP A 581 -9.95 -10.08 -22.42
N GLY A 582 -9.99 -8.85 -21.91
CA GLY A 582 -9.54 -8.48 -20.58
C GLY A 582 -10.44 -8.95 -19.42
N SER A 583 -11.65 -9.43 -19.72
CA SER A 583 -12.64 -9.90 -18.75
C SER A 583 -12.54 -11.40 -18.48
N SER A 584 -12.33 -12.22 -19.52
CA SER A 584 -12.07 -13.67 -19.38
C SER A 584 -10.58 -14.04 -19.29
N TYR A 585 -9.68 -13.09 -19.54
CA TYR A 585 -8.23 -13.30 -19.60
C TYR A 585 -7.81 -14.24 -20.74
N THR A 586 -8.51 -14.12 -21.87
CA THR A 586 -8.30 -14.97 -23.05
C THR A 586 -7.69 -14.17 -24.20
N VAL A 587 -6.64 -14.72 -24.79
CA VAL A 587 -6.05 -14.28 -26.06
C VAL A 587 -6.50 -15.27 -27.12
N PHE A 588 -7.50 -14.89 -27.92
CA PHE A 588 -7.95 -15.67 -29.06
C PHE A 588 -7.02 -15.45 -30.26
N ILE A 589 -6.72 -16.51 -30.99
CA ILE A 589 -5.96 -16.48 -32.25
C ILE A 589 -6.87 -17.06 -33.32
N VAL A 590 -7.28 -16.24 -34.29
CA VAL A 590 -8.08 -16.68 -35.43
C VAL A 590 -7.19 -17.39 -36.43
N SER A 591 -7.58 -18.61 -36.82
CA SER A 591 -6.80 -19.46 -37.71
C SER A 591 -7.70 -20.35 -38.58
N SER A 592 -7.12 -21.07 -39.54
CA SER A 592 -7.88 -22.02 -40.37
C SER A 592 -8.08 -23.35 -39.64
N GLU A 593 -9.09 -24.12 -40.06
CA GLU A 593 -9.32 -25.46 -39.51
C GLU A 593 -8.17 -26.42 -39.80
N ILE A 594 -7.43 -26.19 -40.90
CA ILE A 594 -6.23 -26.98 -41.27
C ILE A 594 -5.09 -26.70 -40.29
N ASP A 595 -4.84 -25.43 -39.97
CA ASP A 595 -3.80 -25.02 -39.01
C ASP A 595 -4.12 -25.52 -37.59
N ILE A 596 -5.42 -25.54 -37.21
CA ILE A 596 -5.91 -26.10 -35.95
C ILE A 596 -5.67 -27.62 -35.87
N LEU A 597 -5.89 -28.35 -36.97
CA LEU A 597 -5.61 -29.80 -37.04
C LEU A 597 -4.10 -30.12 -37.04
N ALA A 598 -3.26 -29.19 -37.51
CA ALA A 598 -1.80 -29.31 -37.43
C ALA A 598 -1.24 -28.97 -36.03
N ALA A 599 -1.97 -28.20 -35.22
CA ALA A 599 -1.54 -27.78 -33.90
C ALA A 599 -1.68 -28.90 -32.85
N LYS A 600 -0.55 -29.35 -32.28
CA LYS A 600 -0.51 -30.39 -31.21
C LYS A 600 -1.27 -30.02 -29.93
N ASN A 601 -1.63 -28.76 -29.76
CA ASN A 601 -2.46 -28.23 -28.69
C ASN A 601 -3.21 -27.01 -29.27
N THR A 602 -4.43 -26.75 -28.80
CA THR A 602 -5.25 -25.60 -29.21
C THR A 602 -5.40 -24.54 -28.11
N SER A 603 -4.91 -24.79 -26.88
CA SER A 603 -4.93 -23.80 -25.80
C SER A 603 -3.78 -23.92 -24.80
N TRP A 604 -3.15 -22.80 -24.46
CA TRP A 604 -2.01 -22.72 -23.53
C TRP A 604 -2.32 -21.77 -22.38
N CYS A 605 -2.11 -22.21 -21.14
CA CYS A 605 -2.13 -21.32 -19.97
C CYS A 605 -0.73 -20.71 -19.75
N ILE A 606 -0.65 -19.39 -19.61
CA ILE A 606 0.58 -18.67 -19.24
C ILE A 606 0.31 -17.68 -18.11
N ARG A 607 1.19 -17.67 -17.11
CA ARG A 607 1.32 -16.60 -16.11
C ARG A 607 2.46 -15.68 -16.56
N PRO A 608 2.18 -14.48 -17.11
CA PRO A 608 3.16 -13.74 -17.92
C PRO A 608 4.15 -12.94 -17.04
N TYR A 609 5.02 -13.64 -16.32
CA TYR A 609 5.97 -13.09 -15.34
C TYR A 609 7.29 -13.87 -15.32
N ALA A 610 8.44 -13.19 -15.22
CA ALA A 610 9.76 -13.80 -15.41
C ALA A 610 10.39 -14.42 -14.14
N ARG A 611 9.56 -15.07 -13.31
CA ARG A 611 9.98 -15.86 -12.14
C ARG A 611 9.11 -17.11 -11.95
N LYS A 612 8.99 -17.92 -13.00
CA LYS A 612 8.10 -19.10 -13.05
C LYS A 612 8.23 -20.07 -11.86
N GLY A 613 9.46 -20.34 -11.40
CA GLY A 613 9.73 -21.32 -10.34
C GLY A 613 9.49 -20.83 -8.90
N ASP A 614 8.95 -19.63 -8.69
CA ASP A 614 8.70 -19.06 -7.35
C ASP A 614 7.19 -19.02 -7.09
N GLN A 615 6.66 -20.06 -6.43
CA GLN A 615 5.21 -20.23 -6.25
C GLN A 615 4.56 -18.99 -5.61
N ALA A 616 5.16 -18.44 -4.55
CA ALA A 616 4.63 -17.28 -3.84
C ALA A 616 4.67 -15.98 -4.67
N ALA A 617 5.57 -15.86 -5.66
CA ALA A 617 5.48 -14.81 -6.67
C ALA A 617 4.33 -15.08 -7.66
N MET A 618 4.18 -16.33 -8.09
CA MET A 618 3.23 -16.76 -9.13
C MET A 618 1.78 -16.85 -8.64
N ASP A 619 1.53 -16.96 -7.34
CA ASP A 619 0.20 -16.89 -6.72
C ASP A 619 -0.43 -15.50 -6.88
N ALA A 620 0.38 -14.45 -6.97
CA ALA A 620 -0.06 -13.08 -7.25
C ALA A 620 -0.04 -12.72 -8.75
N VAL A 621 0.33 -13.66 -9.64
CA VAL A 621 0.35 -13.47 -11.09
C VAL A 621 -0.86 -14.17 -11.70
N ARG A 622 -1.69 -13.40 -12.42
CA ARG A 622 -2.86 -13.96 -13.12
C ARG A 622 -2.43 -14.87 -14.26
N GLU A 623 -3.12 -15.99 -14.41
CA GLU A 623 -3.02 -16.90 -15.54
C GLU A 623 -3.91 -16.41 -16.69
N TRP A 624 -3.39 -16.50 -17.92
CA TRP A 624 -4.04 -16.11 -19.17
C TRP A 624 -4.11 -17.30 -20.11
N THR A 625 -5.25 -17.47 -20.79
CA THR A 625 -5.46 -18.55 -21.75
C THR A 625 -5.20 -18.03 -23.16
N VAL A 626 -4.16 -18.53 -23.83
CA VAL A 626 -3.96 -18.35 -25.27
C VAL A 626 -4.73 -19.47 -25.98
N LYS A 627 -5.62 -19.16 -26.92
CA LYS A 627 -6.51 -20.16 -27.55
C LYS A 627 -6.62 -19.97 -29.07
N LEU A 628 -6.31 -21.03 -29.81
CA LEU A 628 -6.51 -21.11 -31.26
C LEU A 628 -7.97 -21.43 -31.58
N VAL A 629 -8.58 -20.70 -32.51
CA VAL A 629 -10.02 -20.81 -32.85
C VAL A 629 -10.28 -20.59 -34.34
N ALA A 630 -11.24 -21.35 -34.89
CA ALA A 630 -11.61 -21.27 -36.30
C ALA A 630 -12.39 -19.97 -36.59
N GLY A 631 -12.07 -19.29 -37.70
CA GLY A 631 -12.67 -17.99 -38.05
C GLY A 631 -14.20 -17.99 -38.25
N ALA A 632 -14.82 -19.16 -38.48
CA ALA A 632 -16.26 -19.30 -38.59
C ALA A 632 -16.99 -19.48 -37.22
N SER A 633 -16.26 -19.47 -36.10
CA SER A 633 -16.84 -19.77 -34.78
C SER A 633 -17.66 -18.60 -34.22
N HIS A 634 -18.93 -18.85 -33.88
CA HIS A 634 -19.81 -17.93 -33.15
C HIS A 634 -19.30 -17.52 -31.74
N ILE A 635 -18.19 -18.08 -31.28
CA ILE A 635 -17.57 -17.82 -29.97
C ILE A 635 -16.53 -16.66 -30.04
N LEU A 636 -16.18 -16.20 -31.26
CA LEU A 636 -15.18 -15.14 -31.44
C LEU A 636 -15.70 -13.75 -31.01
N PRO A 637 -15.03 -13.07 -30.06
CA PRO A 637 -15.37 -11.69 -29.72
C PRO A 637 -15.04 -10.75 -30.90
N GLN A 638 -15.85 -9.70 -31.07
CA GLN A 638 -15.64 -8.72 -32.12
C GLN A 638 -14.67 -7.61 -31.69
N CYS A 639 -13.87 -7.13 -32.62
CA CYS A 639 -12.83 -6.13 -32.36
C CYS A 639 -13.42 -4.73 -32.12
N THR A 640 -13.58 -4.34 -30.86
CA THR A 640 -13.99 -2.98 -30.49
C THR A 640 -12.84 -1.97 -30.61
N GLN A 641 -11.58 -2.44 -30.51
CA GLN A 641 -10.38 -1.60 -30.59
C GLN A 641 -9.32 -2.29 -31.47
N ASN A 642 -8.99 -1.70 -32.63
CA ASN A 642 -8.00 -2.26 -33.57
C ASN A 642 -6.65 -1.52 -33.47
N HIS A 643 -5.54 -2.25 -33.48
CA HIS A 643 -4.19 -1.71 -33.26
C HIS A 643 -3.19 -2.26 -34.28
N SER A 644 -2.62 -1.40 -35.11
CA SER A 644 -1.66 -1.75 -36.18
C SER A 644 -0.20 -1.86 -35.71
N VAL A 645 0.04 -2.17 -34.44
CA VAL A 645 1.40 -2.31 -33.85
C VAL A 645 1.51 -3.56 -32.99
N PRO A 646 2.69 -4.21 -32.91
CA PRO A 646 2.90 -5.35 -32.00
C PRO A 646 2.57 -5.02 -30.54
N VAL A 647 2.21 -6.04 -29.75
CA VAL A 647 1.84 -5.87 -28.35
C VAL A 647 2.53 -6.86 -27.42
N ILE A 648 2.95 -6.40 -26.23
CA ILE A 648 3.49 -7.26 -25.16
C ILE A 648 2.53 -7.24 -23.97
N LEU A 649 2.05 -8.42 -23.56
CA LEU A 649 1.25 -8.64 -22.36
C LEU A 649 2.13 -9.18 -21.23
N PHE A 650 2.22 -8.45 -20.12
CA PHE A 650 3.00 -8.87 -18.95
C PHE A 650 2.32 -8.55 -17.61
N SER A 651 2.70 -9.29 -16.57
CA SER A 651 2.18 -9.10 -15.22
C SER A 651 3.06 -8.17 -14.37
N ALA A 652 2.41 -7.27 -13.63
CA ALA A 652 3.01 -6.53 -12.52
C ALA A 652 2.62 -7.10 -11.14
N GLY A 653 2.16 -8.35 -11.07
CA GLY A 653 1.55 -8.96 -9.88
C GLY A 653 2.53 -9.30 -8.76
N GLY A 654 3.45 -10.25 -9.02
CA GLY A 654 4.28 -10.96 -8.02
C GLY A 654 5.05 -10.09 -7.02
N TYR A 655 6.37 -9.94 -7.19
CA TYR A 655 7.19 -9.16 -6.26
C TYR A 655 7.43 -7.71 -6.72
N SER A 656 6.54 -7.15 -7.55
CA SER A 656 6.68 -5.79 -8.11
C SER A 656 6.77 -4.69 -7.03
N GLY A 657 6.17 -4.87 -5.86
CA GLY A 657 6.31 -3.98 -4.70
C GLY A 657 7.75 -3.87 -4.15
N ASN A 658 8.65 -4.78 -4.55
CA ASN A 658 10.07 -4.78 -4.21
C ASN A 658 10.90 -4.23 -5.38
N HIS A 659 11.79 -3.26 -5.10
CA HIS A 659 12.62 -2.59 -6.11
C HIS A 659 13.63 -3.53 -6.79
N PHE A 660 14.07 -4.60 -6.11
CA PHE A 660 14.94 -5.62 -6.74
C PHE A 660 14.20 -6.39 -7.84
N HIS A 661 13.06 -6.98 -7.49
CA HIS A 661 12.24 -7.78 -8.39
C HIS A 661 11.58 -6.95 -9.49
N SER A 662 11.26 -5.67 -9.22
CA SER A 662 10.91 -4.72 -10.28
C SER A 662 11.95 -4.68 -11.40
N PHE A 663 13.25 -4.71 -11.07
CA PHE A 663 14.30 -4.75 -12.08
C PHE A 663 14.54 -6.16 -12.63
N ALA A 664 14.75 -7.16 -11.76
CA ALA A 664 15.14 -8.52 -12.16
C ALA A 664 14.05 -9.30 -12.92
N ASP A 665 12.77 -9.09 -12.56
CA ASP A 665 11.65 -9.93 -13.02
C ASP A 665 10.68 -9.20 -13.95
N ILE A 666 10.78 -7.86 -14.05
CA ILE A 666 9.93 -7.06 -14.95
C ILE A 666 10.77 -6.17 -15.88
N ILE A 667 11.49 -5.16 -15.37
CA ILE A 667 12.10 -4.13 -16.23
C ILE A 667 13.23 -4.68 -17.13
N VAL A 668 14.08 -5.59 -16.63
CA VAL A 668 15.13 -6.22 -17.47
C VAL A 668 14.52 -7.19 -18.50
N PRO A 669 13.63 -8.14 -18.12
CA PRO A 669 12.91 -8.97 -19.11
C PRO A 669 12.07 -8.17 -20.11
N LEU A 670 11.39 -7.11 -19.68
CA LEU A 670 10.61 -6.21 -20.56
C LEU A 670 11.53 -5.46 -21.53
N PHE A 671 12.70 -4.99 -21.09
CA PHE A 671 13.72 -4.46 -22.01
C PHE A 671 14.13 -5.51 -23.04
N LEU A 672 14.45 -6.75 -22.64
CA LEU A 672 14.80 -7.81 -23.59
C LEU A 672 13.68 -8.12 -24.59
N THR A 673 12.43 -8.07 -24.15
CA THR A 673 11.24 -8.37 -24.97
C THR A 673 10.86 -7.19 -25.88
N SER A 674 10.97 -5.94 -25.41
CA SER A 674 10.47 -4.77 -26.13
C SER A 674 11.50 -4.05 -27.01
N ARG A 675 12.81 -4.25 -26.78
CA ARG A 675 13.86 -3.55 -27.53
C ARG A 675 13.94 -3.89 -29.03
N PRO A 676 13.62 -5.11 -29.52
CA PRO A 676 13.56 -5.39 -30.96
C PRO A 676 12.63 -4.44 -31.72
N TYR A 677 11.52 -4.02 -31.11
CA TYR A 677 10.53 -3.11 -31.72
C TYR A 677 10.94 -1.62 -31.70
N ASN A 678 12.06 -1.26 -31.06
CA ASN A 678 12.60 0.11 -30.98
C ASN A 678 11.56 1.21 -30.62
N GLY A 679 10.57 0.87 -29.79
CA GLY A 679 9.49 1.73 -29.33
C GLY A 679 8.13 1.54 -30.02
N ASP A 680 8.07 0.85 -31.17
CA ASP A 680 6.81 0.53 -31.87
C ASP A 680 6.18 -0.76 -31.32
N VAL A 681 5.83 -0.73 -30.04
CA VAL A 681 5.17 -1.84 -29.35
C VAL A 681 4.24 -1.32 -28.25
N GLN A 682 3.00 -1.79 -28.22
CA GLN A 682 2.02 -1.49 -27.18
C GLN A 682 2.28 -2.39 -25.95
N PHE A 683 2.01 -1.87 -24.74
CA PHE A 683 2.05 -2.67 -23.51
C PHE A 683 0.65 -2.89 -22.96
N LEU A 684 0.31 -4.16 -22.68
CA LEU A 684 -0.82 -4.57 -21.86
C LEU A 684 -0.29 -5.07 -20.52
N ILE A 685 -0.84 -4.55 -19.42
CA ILE A 685 -0.39 -4.87 -18.07
C ILE A 685 -1.54 -5.57 -17.32
N THR A 686 -1.31 -6.82 -16.95
CA THR A 686 -2.16 -7.59 -16.02
C THR A 686 -1.59 -7.49 -14.59
N ASN A 687 -2.45 -7.64 -13.58
CA ASN A 687 -2.15 -7.35 -12.18
C ASN A 687 -1.53 -5.94 -12.00
N GLY A 688 -2.05 -4.95 -12.75
CA GLY A 688 -1.42 -3.66 -12.98
C GLY A 688 -1.43 -2.69 -11.80
N LEU A 689 -0.59 -2.90 -10.78
CA LEU A 689 -0.47 -1.99 -9.64
C LEU A 689 -0.16 -0.55 -10.09
N THR A 690 -1.13 0.36 -9.91
CA THR A 690 -1.04 1.76 -10.39
C THR A 690 0.18 2.49 -9.84
N ALA A 691 0.58 2.21 -8.60
CA ALA A 691 1.77 2.74 -7.97
C ALA A 691 3.07 2.29 -8.66
N TRP A 692 3.13 1.06 -9.17
CA TRP A 692 4.27 0.53 -9.91
C TRP A 692 4.39 1.19 -11.30
N ILE A 693 3.28 1.28 -12.03
CA ILE A 693 3.20 1.94 -13.33
C ILE A 693 3.60 3.42 -13.20
N SER A 694 3.13 4.10 -12.15
CA SER A 694 3.53 5.48 -11.86
C SER A 694 5.02 5.61 -11.53
N LYS A 695 5.59 4.72 -10.69
CA LYS A 695 7.00 4.71 -10.31
C LYS A 695 7.94 4.49 -11.51
N PHE A 696 7.56 3.64 -12.45
CA PHE A 696 8.39 3.30 -13.63
C PHE A 696 7.93 4.00 -14.94
N LYS A 697 7.04 5.00 -14.85
CA LYS A 697 6.49 5.77 -15.98
C LYS A 697 7.53 6.28 -16.98
N THR A 698 8.70 6.71 -16.50
CA THR A 698 9.82 7.15 -17.35
C THR A 698 10.38 6.02 -18.22
N LEU A 699 10.48 4.80 -17.68
CA LEU A 699 10.96 3.65 -18.45
C LEU A 699 9.90 3.11 -19.41
N MET A 700 8.63 3.11 -19.00
CA MET A 700 7.53 2.73 -19.91
C MET A 700 7.53 3.61 -21.18
N LYS A 701 7.64 4.93 -20.99
CA LYS A 701 7.76 5.93 -22.08
C LYS A 701 9.05 5.85 -22.91
N ALA A 702 10.07 5.13 -22.44
CA ALA A 702 11.34 4.96 -23.15
C ALA A 702 11.45 3.59 -23.84
N LEU A 703 10.63 2.61 -23.44
CA LEU A 703 10.50 1.30 -24.06
C LEU A 703 9.35 1.23 -25.08
N SER A 704 8.35 2.12 -25.00
CA SER A 704 7.21 2.23 -25.90
C SER A 704 6.87 3.69 -26.20
N ARG A 705 6.45 3.98 -27.45
CA ARG A 705 5.85 5.27 -27.84
C ARG A 705 4.39 5.42 -27.36
N TYR A 706 3.73 4.32 -27.00
CA TYR A 706 2.32 4.26 -26.67
C TYR A 706 2.08 4.31 -25.15
N GLN A 707 0.85 4.62 -24.72
CA GLN A 707 0.52 4.58 -23.28
C GLN A 707 0.20 3.13 -22.86
N PRO A 708 0.80 2.60 -21.78
CA PRO A 708 0.47 1.25 -21.29
C PRO A 708 -1.02 1.15 -20.90
N ILE A 709 -1.66 0.07 -21.31
CA ILE A 709 -3.07 -0.23 -21.03
C ILE A 709 -3.11 -1.23 -19.88
N SER A 710 -3.87 -0.95 -18.82
CA SER A 710 -4.20 -1.95 -17.80
C SER A 710 -5.35 -2.80 -18.33
N ILE A 711 -5.08 -4.06 -18.66
CA ILE A 711 -6.03 -4.92 -19.41
C ILE A 711 -6.99 -5.69 -18.50
N ASP A 712 -6.68 -5.84 -17.21
CA ASP A 712 -7.56 -6.47 -16.22
C ASP A 712 -8.99 -5.90 -16.22
N TYR A 713 -10.00 -6.75 -16.36
CA TYR A 713 -11.42 -6.41 -16.31
C TYR A 713 -11.90 -5.41 -17.38
N ARG A 714 -11.11 -5.20 -18.45
CA ARG A 714 -11.58 -4.44 -19.62
C ARG A 714 -12.66 -5.23 -20.36
N GLN A 715 -13.69 -4.52 -20.82
CA GLN A 715 -14.75 -5.05 -21.67
C GLN A 715 -14.47 -4.82 -23.17
N ASP A 716 -13.65 -3.83 -23.51
CA ASP A 716 -13.21 -3.62 -24.88
C ASP A 716 -12.18 -4.67 -25.31
N ILE A 717 -12.48 -5.29 -26.45
CA ILE A 717 -11.71 -6.34 -27.10
C ILE A 717 -10.64 -5.66 -27.95
N HIS A 718 -9.38 -5.84 -27.55
CA HIS A 718 -8.24 -5.28 -28.26
C HIS A 718 -7.74 -6.29 -29.31
N CYS A 719 -7.68 -5.86 -30.57
CA CYS A 719 -7.22 -6.67 -31.68
C CYS A 719 -5.88 -6.18 -32.27
N TYR A 720 -5.01 -7.14 -32.61
CA TYR A 720 -3.62 -6.95 -33.02
C TYR A 720 -3.21 -7.97 -34.08
N ASP A 721 -2.25 -7.63 -34.95
CA ASP A 721 -1.67 -8.56 -35.95
C ASP A 721 -0.47 -9.37 -35.41
N SER A 722 0.08 -8.99 -34.24
CA SER A 722 1.32 -9.54 -33.67
C SER A 722 1.38 -9.32 -32.15
N MET A 723 1.73 -10.37 -31.38
CA MET A 723 1.74 -10.33 -29.92
C MET A 723 2.86 -11.18 -29.30
N THR A 724 3.40 -10.71 -28.17
CA THR A 724 4.08 -11.55 -27.18
C THR A 724 3.24 -11.64 -25.90
N VAL A 725 2.86 -12.84 -25.49
CA VAL A 725 2.31 -13.11 -24.14
C VAL A 725 3.46 -13.54 -23.25
N GLY A 726 3.77 -12.82 -22.17
CA GLY A 726 4.90 -13.12 -21.29
C GLY A 726 6.11 -12.19 -21.48
N LEU A 727 7.19 -12.49 -20.76
CA LEU A 727 8.45 -11.73 -20.79
C LEU A 727 9.63 -12.67 -21.01
N ILE A 728 10.48 -12.38 -22.00
CA ILE A 728 11.60 -13.23 -22.39
C ILE A 728 12.73 -13.16 -21.35
N ARG A 729 12.97 -14.26 -20.62
CA ARG A 729 14.09 -14.37 -19.66
C ARG A 729 14.85 -15.69 -19.79
N ARG A 730 15.87 -15.70 -20.64
CA ARG A 730 16.67 -16.90 -20.96
C ARG A 730 17.70 -17.31 -19.90
N THR A 731 18.19 -16.37 -19.08
CA THR A 731 19.21 -16.67 -18.04
C THR A 731 18.60 -16.81 -16.64
N SER A 732 19.05 -17.82 -15.90
CA SER A 732 18.67 -18.09 -14.51
C SER A 732 19.28 -17.08 -13.52
N LYS A 733 20.47 -16.53 -13.82
CA LYS A 733 21.16 -15.53 -13.00
C LYS A 733 20.26 -14.33 -12.67
N GLU A 734 20.44 -13.75 -11.50
CA GLU A 734 19.66 -12.60 -11.03
C GLU A 734 20.21 -11.27 -11.54
N LEU A 735 19.33 -10.29 -11.83
CA LEU A 735 19.63 -8.91 -12.22
C LEU A 735 20.61 -8.72 -13.41
N SER A 736 21.00 -9.80 -14.10
CA SER A 736 21.92 -9.81 -15.24
C SER A 736 21.20 -9.89 -16.60
N ILE A 737 21.97 -9.86 -17.69
CA ILE A 737 21.60 -10.29 -19.04
C ILE A 737 22.79 -11.10 -19.56
N ASP A 738 22.52 -12.27 -20.13
CA ASP A 738 23.52 -13.16 -20.72
C ASP A 738 23.68 -12.87 -22.22
N PRO A 739 24.83 -12.30 -22.67
CA PRO A 739 25.03 -11.95 -24.09
C PRO A 739 25.20 -13.17 -25.01
N SER A 740 25.41 -14.38 -24.50
CA SER A 740 25.43 -15.59 -25.34
C SER A 740 24.02 -16.00 -25.80
N ASN A 741 22.99 -15.54 -25.10
CA ASN A 741 21.58 -15.84 -25.33
C ASN A 741 20.73 -14.60 -25.65
N SER A 742 21.38 -13.45 -25.92
CA SER A 742 20.74 -12.15 -26.12
C SER A 742 21.58 -11.22 -27.01
N PRO A 743 21.00 -10.49 -27.97
CA PRO A 743 21.71 -9.45 -28.72
C PRO A 743 22.01 -8.18 -27.89
N TYR A 744 21.61 -8.16 -26.61
CA TYR A 744 21.86 -7.06 -25.68
C TYR A 744 22.61 -7.57 -24.44
N SER A 745 23.34 -6.68 -23.79
CA SER A 745 24.05 -6.94 -22.53
C SER A 745 23.58 -6.03 -21.40
N MET A 746 24.10 -6.26 -20.19
CA MET A 746 23.91 -5.33 -19.05
C MET A 746 24.48 -3.93 -19.31
N LYS A 747 25.46 -3.79 -20.21
CA LYS A 747 25.97 -2.48 -20.64
C LYS A 747 24.92 -1.72 -21.47
N ASP A 748 24.24 -2.41 -22.38
CA ASP A 748 23.21 -1.83 -23.24
C ASP A 748 21.96 -1.46 -22.45
N PHE A 749 21.55 -2.32 -21.51
CA PHE A 749 20.49 -2.00 -20.56
C PHE A 749 20.82 -0.76 -19.72
N ARG A 750 22.05 -0.66 -19.19
CA ARG A 750 22.48 0.55 -18.47
C ARG A 750 22.54 1.77 -19.38
N GLN A 751 23.03 1.67 -20.60
CA GLN A 751 23.03 2.80 -21.54
C GLN A 751 21.60 3.26 -21.88
N PHE A 752 20.65 2.34 -21.98
CA PHE A 752 19.22 2.66 -22.09
C PHE A 752 18.68 3.39 -20.84
N LEU A 753 18.96 2.91 -19.62
CA LEU A 753 18.58 3.61 -18.38
C LEU A 753 19.19 5.02 -18.30
N ARG A 754 20.44 5.15 -18.76
CA ARG A 754 21.19 6.42 -18.76
C ARG A 754 20.55 7.45 -19.68
N SER A 755 20.16 7.06 -20.89
CA SER A 755 19.38 7.94 -21.79
C SER A 755 18.02 8.29 -21.17
N SER A 756 17.29 7.29 -20.67
CA SER A 756 15.92 7.43 -20.13
C SER A 756 15.83 8.40 -18.94
N TYR A 757 16.84 8.43 -18.07
CA TYR A 757 16.90 9.34 -16.91
C TYR A 757 17.85 10.54 -17.09
N SER A 758 18.39 10.75 -18.31
CA SER A 758 19.32 11.83 -18.66
C SER A 758 20.58 11.88 -17.78
N LEU A 759 21.18 10.71 -17.51
CA LEU A 759 22.29 10.51 -16.56
C LEU A 759 23.64 10.98 -17.13
N LYS A 760 24.01 12.21 -16.79
CA LYS A 760 25.17 12.93 -17.36
C LYS A 760 26.52 12.25 -17.13
N ARG A 761 26.73 11.51 -16.04
CA ARG A 761 28.05 10.99 -15.65
C ARG A 761 28.29 9.59 -16.22
N THR A 762 29.23 9.43 -17.15
CA THR A 762 29.59 8.13 -17.77
C THR A 762 30.52 7.28 -16.91
N MET A 763 31.60 7.86 -16.37
CA MET A 763 32.62 7.15 -15.58
C MET A 763 32.81 7.72 -14.17
N ALA A 764 33.21 6.85 -13.24
CA ALA A 764 33.70 7.22 -11.92
C ALA A 764 35.07 7.94 -12.02
N ILE A 765 35.53 8.49 -10.90
CA ILE A 765 36.75 9.29 -10.84
C ILE A 765 38.00 8.41 -10.77
N LYS A 766 38.95 8.65 -11.67
CA LYS A 766 40.34 8.19 -11.49
C LYS A 766 41.08 9.21 -10.62
N ILE A 767 41.65 8.76 -9.51
CA ILE A 767 42.47 9.56 -8.59
C ILE A 767 43.93 9.19 -8.85
N GLY A 768 44.72 10.13 -9.37
CA GLY A 768 46.17 10.01 -9.43
C GLY A 768 46.84 10.72 -8.25
N ASN A 769 48.12 10.42 -8.01
CA ASN A 769 48.92 11.13 -7.00
C ASN A 769 48.87 12.65 -7.24
N GLY A 770 48.65 13.42 -6.18
CA GLY A 770 48.46 14.89 -6.24
C GLY A 770 47.04 15.37 -6.59
N SER A 771 46.08 14.48 -6.89
CA SER A 771 44.70 14.87 -7.19
C SER A 771 43.99 15.52 -5.99
N ARG A 772 43.66 16.82 -6.10
CA ARG A 772 42.78 17.53 -5.14
C ARG A 772 41.29 17.15 -5.23
N LYS A 773 40.89 16.29 -6.19
CA LYS A 773 39.48 15.87 -6.35
C LYS A 773 39.14 14.74 -5.38
N ARG A 774 38.09 14.94 -4.56
CA ARG A 774 37.56 13.95 -3.60
C ARG A 774 36.46 13.08 -4.22
N PRO A 775 36.47 11.75 -4.05
CA PRO A 775 35.43 10.85 -4.55
C PRO A 775 34.12 11.03 -3.79
N ARG A 776 32.98 10.77 -4.45
CA ARG A 776 31.64 10.86 -3.85
C ARG A 776 31.14 9.49 -3.41
N LEU A 777 30.89 9.32 -2.11
CA LEU A 777 30.25 8.12 -1.55
C LEU A 777 28.77 8.41 -1.34
N VAL A 778 27.87 7.52 -1.80
CA VAL A 778 26.49 7.47 -1.30
C VAL A 778 26.31 6.30 -0.33
N ILE A 779 25.79 6.57 0.86
CA ILE A 779 25.37 5.56 1.82
C ILE A 779 23.84 5.42 1.71
N ILE A 780 23.39 4.21 1.39
CA ILE A 780 21.98 3.86 1.25
C ILE A 780 21.37 3.67 2.63
N SER A 781 20.65 4.71 3.09
CA SER A 781 19.86 4.67 4.31
C SER A 781 18.52 3.96 4.08
N ARG A 782 17.95 3.39 5.15
CA ARG A 782 16.71 2.61 5.15
C ARG A 782 15.99 2.82 6.50
N LYS A 783 14.70 3.17 6.49
CA LYS A 783 13.87 3.36 7.70
C LYS A 783 13.20 2.08 8.23
N ARG A 784 13.49 0.91 7.64
CA ARG A 784 12.88 -0.40 7.97
C ARG A 784 13.96 -1.45 8.17
N SER A 785 13.70 -2.72 7.82
CA SER A 785 14.66 -3.81 7.96
C SER A 785 16.02 -3.54 7.29
N ARG A 786 17.10 -4.11 7.87
CA ARG A 786 18.48 -4.06 7.37
C ARG A 786 18.97 -2.61 7.14
N ALA A 787 18.86 -1.81 8.18
CA ALA A 787 19.33 -0.42 8.24
C ALA A 787 20.67 -0.33 9.01
N PHE A 788 21.46 0.72 8.73
CA PHE A 788 22.58 1.09 9.58
C PHE A 788 22.07 1.88 10.80
N THR A 789 22.24 1.34 12.01
CA THR A 789 21.92 2.04 13.27
C THR A 789 22.85 3.24 13.49
N ASN A 790 24.13 3.10 13.14
CA ASN A 790 25.17 4.12 13.33
C ASN A 790 25.55 4.86 12.03
N VAL A 791 24.60 5.13 11.14
CA VAL A 791 24.86 5.76 9.82
C VAL A 791 25.64 7.09 9.91
N GLY A 792 25.50 7.83 11.02
CA GLY A 792 26.27 9.06 11.29
C GLY A 792 27.76 8.82 11.50
N GLU A 793 28.14 7.75 12.22
CA GLU A 793 29.53 7.35 12.43
C GLU A 793 30.18 6.90 11.13
N ILE A 794 29.49 6.07 10.35
CA ILE A 794 29.95 5.59 9.03
C ILE A 794 30.19 6.79 8.11
N ALA A 795 29.25 7.75 8.07
CA ALA A 795 29.40 8.98 7.30
C ALA A 795 30.53 9.89 7.82
N GLY A 796 30.75 9.95 9.13
CA GLY A 796 31.86 10.69 9.76
C GLY A 796 33.22 10.07 9.44
N MET A 797 33.34 8.75 9.54
CA MET A 797 34.53 7.98 9.18
C MET A 797 34.87 8.15 7.69
N ALA A 798 33.90 7.98 6.79
CA ALA A 798 34.13 8.18 5.36
C ALA A 798 34.51 9.64 5.00
N LYS A 799 33.97 10.64 5.70
CA LYS A 799 34.43 12.04 5.56
C LYS A 799 35.89 12.22 5.98
N ARG A 800 36.34 11.58 7.07
CA ARG A 800 37.75 11.58 7.52
C ARG A 800 38.67 10.89 6.52
N LEU A 801 38.22 9.79 5.89
CA LEU A 801 38.89 9.13 4.75
C LEU A 801 38.85 9.94 3.44
N GLY A 802 38.34 11.18 3.45
CA GLY A 802 38.38 12.11 2.33
C GLY A 802 37.19 12.01 1.36
N PHE A 803 36.18 11.18 1.60
CA PHE A 803 35.00 11.11 0.75
C PHE A 803 34.09 12.34 0.90
N ARG A 804 33.46 12.75 -0.21
CA ARG A 804 32.25 13.58 -0.20
C ARG A 804 31.04 12.67 0.01
N VAL A 805 30.56 12.56 1.25
CA VAL A 805 29.50 11.62 1.62
C VAL A 805 28.10 12.22 1.44
N VAL A 806 27.23 11.46 0.78
CA VAL A 806 25.78 11.65 0.70
C VAL A 806 25.12 10.51 1.46
N VAL A 807 24.12 10.79 2.29
CA VAL A 807 23.25 9.77 2.90
C VAL A 807 21.87 9.92 2.29
N ALA A 808 21.33 8.87 1.68
CA ALA A 808 20.06 8.94 0.94
C ALA A 808 19.25 7.65 1.09
N GLU A 809 17.93 7.75 1.18
CA GLU A 809 17.01 6.61 1.18
C GLU A 809 16.29 6.50 -0.17
N PRO A 810 16.21 5.31 -0.81
CA PRO A 810 15.47 5.12 -2.04
C PRO A 810 13.96 5.23 -1.82
N ASP A 811 13.26 5.99 -2.67
CA ASP A 811 11.83 6.26 -2.57
C ASP A 811 11.04 5.88 -3.84
N ALA A 812 10.07 6.71 -4.23
CA ALA A 812 9.27 6.58 -5.45
C ALA A 812 9.78 7.42 -6.63
N ASP A 813 10.60 8.47 -6.40
CA ASP A 813 11.19 9.25 -7.48
C ASP A 813 12.49 8.59 -7.97
N VAL A 814 12.31 7.58 -8.82
CA VAL A 814 13.44 6.90 -9.48
C VAL A 814 14.26 7.88 -10.33
N SER A 815 13.69 9.00 -10.81
CA SER A 815 14.42 9.98 -11.63
C SER A 815 15.36 10.84 -10.80
N GLY A 816 14.89 11.39 -9.67
CA GLY A 816 15.70 12.09 -8.68
C GLY A 816 16.74 11.16 -8.06
N PHE A 817 16.35 9.96 -7.63
CA PHE A 817 17.28 9.02 -7.01
C PHE A 817 18.35 8.51 -7.98
N ALA A 818 18.01 8.19 -9.23
CA ALA A 818 19.01 7.82 -10.26
C ALA A 818 20.03 8.92 -10.50
N LYS A 819 19.65 10.21 -10.46
CA LYS A 819 20.57 11.35 -10.57
C LYS A 819 21.49 11.47 -9.35
N ILE A 820 21.00 11.18 -8.14
CA ILE A 820 21.83 11.11 -6.92
C ILE A 820 22.86 10.00 -7.06
N ILE A 821 22.46 8.77 -7.41
CA ILE A 821 23.38 7.64 -7.55
C ILE A 821 24.39 7.85 -8.69
N ASN A 822 23.94 8.32 -9.85
CA ASN A 822 24.83 8.62 -10.98
C ASN A 822 25.85 9.73 -10.67
N SER A 823 25.58 10.60 -9.69
CA SER A 823 26.56 11.60 -9.25
C SER A 823 27.75 10.99 -8.50
N CYS A 824 27.62 9.78 -7.95
CA CYS A 824 28.60 9.20 -7.04
C CYS A 824 29.64 8.29 -7.73
N ASP A 825 30.70 8.01 -6.98
CA ASP A 825 31.84 7.14 -7.33
C ASP A 825 31.76 5.80 -6.61
N VAL A 826 31.25 5.82 -5.38
CA VAL A 826 31.09 4.64 -4.52
C VAL A 826 29.66 4.62 -3.96
N MET A 827 29.07 3.44 -3.86
CA MET A 827 27.75 3.21 -3.27
C MET A 827 27.84 2.14 -2.19
N MET A 828 27.46 2.48 -0.96
CA MET A 828 27.50 1.59 0.20
C MET A 828 26.11 1.30 0.73
N GLY A 829 25.82 0.05 1.11
CA GLY A 829 24.54 -0.30 1.73
C GLY A 829 24.47 -1.74 2.25
N VAL A 830 23.53 -1.98 3.17
CA VAL A 830 23.22 -3.33 3.66
C VAL A 830 22.41 -4.09 2.59
N HIS A 831 22.77 -5.36 2.36
CA HIS A 831 22.18 -6.24 1.35
C HIS A 831 20.63 -6.15 1.24
N GLY A 832 20.15 -5.98 0.02
CA GLY A 832 18.73 -5.95 -0.34
C GLY A 832 18.38 -4.84 -1.34
N ALA A 833 17.09 -4.63 -1.56
CA ALA A 833 16.52 -3.85 -2.67
C ALA A 833 16.99 -2.39 -2.82
N GLY A 834 17.61 -1.80 -1.80
CA GLY A 834 18.26 -0.49 -1.92
C GLY A 834 19.50 -0.53 -2.82
N LEU A 835 20.23 -1.65 -2.84
CA LEU A 835 21.44 -1.83 -3.66
C LEU A 835 21.15 -1.97 -5.16
N THR A 836 19.93 -2.34 -5.56
CA THR A 836 19.52 -2.44 -6.98
C THR A 836 19.76 -1.14 -7.76
N ASN A 837 19.75 0.01 -7.08
CA ASN A 837 20.05 1.31 -7.69
C ASN A 837 21.49 1.43 -8.24
N MET A 838 22.37 0.46 -7.97
CA MET A 838 23.71 0.37 -8.58
C MET A 838 23.67 0.42 -10.12
N VAL A 839 22.56 0.00 -10.76
CA VAL A 839 22.35 0.15 -12.21
C VAL A 839 22.55 1.58 -12.72
N PHE A 840 22.32 2.59 -11.87
CA PHE A 840 22.47 4.02 -12.19
C PHE A 840 23.87 4.60 -11.92
N LEU A 841 24.76 3.85 -11.28
CA LEU A 841 26.17 4.28 -11.11
C LEU A 841 26.83 4.51 -12.48
N PRO A 842 27.90 5.33 -12.55
CA PRO A 842 28.76 5.36 -13.71
C PRO A 842 29.56 4.04 -13.87
N GLU A 843 30.21 3.82 -15.02
CA GLU A 843 31.18 2.74 -15.19
C GLU A 843 32.43 2.97 -14.31
N LYS A 844 33.05 1.87 -13.86
CA LYS A 844 34.20 1.85 -12.93
C LYS A 844 33.93 2.53 -11.58
N ALA A 845 32.67 2.62 -11.18
CA ALA A 845 32.29 2.90 -9.79
C ALA A 845 32.73 1.76 -8.85
N VAL A 846 32.39 1.84 -7.57
CA VAL A 846 32.59 0.74 -6.61
C VAL A 846 31.30 0.50 -5.81
N LEU A 847 30.88 -0.76 -5.73
CA LEU A 847 29.82 -1.20 -4.82
C LEU A 847 30.43 -1.72 -3.49
N VAL A 848 29.97 -1.19 -2.36
CA VAL A 848 30.34 -1.66 -1.01
C VAL A 848 29.11 -2.27 -0.35
N GLN A 849 29.02 -3.59 -0.42
CA GLN A 849 27.90 -4.35 0.14
C GLN A 849 28.22 -4.82 1.56
N VAL A 850 27.38 -4.41 2.51
CA VAL A 850 27.42 -4.95 3.88
C VAL A 850 26.46 -6.14 3.95
N ILE A 851 27.01 -7.31 4.28
CA ILE A 851 26.29 -8.59 4.33
C ILE A 851 25.85 -8.83 5.79
N PRO A 852 24.55 -9.04 6.08
CA PRO A 852 24.09 -9.45 7.40
C PRO A 852 24.59 -10.87 7.76
N ILE A 853 24.82 -11.11 9.05
CA ILE A 853 25.14 -12.44 9.58
C ILE A 853 24.05 -13.46 9.21
N GLY A 854 24.46 -14.72 8.94
CA GLY A 854 23.53 -15.83 8.70
C GLY A 854 23.75 -16.64 7.41
N GLY A 855 24.98 -16.78 6.92
CA GLY A 855 25.28 -17.68 5.78
C GLY A 855 24.74 -17.19 4.43
N THR A 856 24.68 -15.86 4.23
CA THR A 856 24.06 -15.24 3.05
C THR A 856 25.05 -14.84 1.96
N GLU A 857 26.29 -15.32 2.03
CA GLU A 857 27.40 -14.96 1.15
C GLU A 857 27.08 -15.28 -0.32
N TRP A 858 26.43 -16.43 -0.57
CA TRP A 858 25.97 -16.84 -1.90
C TRP A 858 24.84 -15.94 -2.43
N LEU A 859 23.90 -15.52 -1.58
CA LEU A 859 22.86 -14.56 -1.96
C LEU A 859 23.46 -13.20 -2.29
N SER A 860 24.42 -12.72 -1.51
CA SER A 860 25.13 -11.48 -1.82
C SER A 860 25.87 -11.56 -3.16
N LYS A 861 26.51 -12.70 -3.44
CA LYS A 861 27.24 -12.93 -4.67
C LYS A 861 26.32 -12.90 -5.90
N THR A 862 25.28 -13.73 -5.88
CA THR A 862 24.36 -13.90 -7.01
C THR A 862 23.49 -12.67 -7.27
N TYR A 863 23.10 -11.91 -6.24
CA TYR A 863 22.16 -10.79 -6.39
C TYR A 863 22.84 -9.46 -6.73
N PHE A 864 24.10 -9.27 -6.32
CA PHE A 864 24.76 -7.96 -6.43
C PHE A 864 26.25 -8.03 -6.82
N GLU A 865 27.05 -8.99 -6.36
CA GLU A 865 28.48 -9.07 -6.73
C GLU A 865 28.70 -9.43 -8.20
N GLU A 866 28.07 -10.52 -8.69
CA GLU A 866 28.15 -10.90 -10.10
C GLU A 866 27.46 -9.86 -11.01
N PRO A 867 26.24 -9.36 -10.70
CA PRO A 867 25.63 -8.32 -11.51
C PRO A 867 26.38 -6.99 -11.51
N ALA A 868 27.14 -6.64 -10.46
CA ALA A 868 28.02 -5.46 -10.49
C ALA A 868 29.17 -5.64 -11.50
N LYS A 869 29.81 -6.83 -11.51
CA LYS A 869 30.86 -7.18 -12.49
C LYS A 869 30.32 -7.17 -13.92
N ASP A 870 29.14 -7.77 -14.16
CA ASP A 870 28.44 -7.72 -15.45
C ASP A 870 28.10 -6.27 -15.88
N MET A 871 27.94 -5.36 -14.91
CA MET A 871 27.72 -3.93 -15.12
C MET A 871 29.01 -3.09 -15.16
N ASN A 872 30.22 -3.67 -15.05
CA ASN A 872 31.49 -2.93 -14.98
C ASN A 872 31.54 -1.91 -13.80
N ILE A 873 31.13 -2.38 -12.61
CA ILE A 873 31.08 -1.73 -11.29
C ILE A 873 31.86 -2.58 -10.26
#